data_AF-A0A9R0IR16-F1
#
_entry.id   AF-A0A9R0IR16-F1
#
_cell.length_a   1.000
_cell.length_b   1.000
_cell.length_c   1.000
_cell.angle_alpha   90.00
_cell.angle_beta   90.00
_cell.angle_gamma   90.00
#
_symmetry.space_group_name_H-M   'P 1'
#
loop_
_entity.id
_entity.type
_entity.pdbx_description
1 polymer ?
#
loop_
_entity_poly.entity_id
_entity_poly.type
_entity_poly.pdbx_seq_one_letter_code
_entity_poly.pdbx_strand_id
1 'polypeptide(L)'
;MSTEKKNLAEIMNSQTTLLFLLIAAILWMASLPMVAALPITQPECPENCGGVSIPYPFGIGSGCYLDPSYEIICNSSLTPPKPFLRSFNLEVEEITLKAYFYSSNEESQRITVKTPVQRTCGIQTASISSLDFGGTPYWFTGTDNVLLVGGCGSSVVMRNRSNAILGGCSSLCDESIHDKYFSSCVGIGCCKITLMESGSLDLYRLDVLNFLTGSHNCTSTKLVSETYMNKFYVDPSDPYQFSAVPTVLGWMVANSTGINMPWAGDNKRYCLKYNYTAKMEEGFICFCKEGYHGNPYIPYGCQVSDNCKRCKPGSCLQIRPDSFVCNGEFDFTWGIAVIVVGSVIGLVLVCSGNIYVCFRKRKLILMKEKFFQQNGGLLLKQQLALYGDKESTRIFKVIELKAATKNYSKENILGKGGFGTVYKGIISNQQIVAIKKSKISSQSQVEQFINEVVILTQINHRNVVKLLGCCLETEVPLLVYEYVSNGNLFEHIHEKGDATWLSWENCLRIATEAANAIAYLHSAASIPIIHRDIKSSNILLDDNFTAKISDFGASRLVPIDQSQVTTLVQGTFGYLDPEYFQTNHLTDKSDVYSFGVVLLELLTRRKPLLWGTGVEDGNLAAYFLHSVRNNQLFDIVEPRFIKEATQKQLTMFAKLAEQCLSVKGEDRPSMKEVAKELEELKTKPVNHPRAELDCDENRILSNELKGLCNVPCRKGSEASRLFTMEKDIILEMSSPR
;
A
#
# COMPACT_ATOMS: atom_id res chain seq x y z
N MET A 1 -1.43 -32.17 1.48
CA MET A 1 -2.62 -31.28 1.43
C MET A 1 -3.85 -31.94 2.04
N SER A 2 -4.17 -33.22 1.74
CA SER A 2 -5.28 -33.96 2.37
C SER A 2 -5.12 -34.15 3.89
N THR A 3 -3.95 -34.61 4.35
CA THR A 3 -3.67 -34.88 5.77
C THR A 3 -3.67 -33.62 6.64
N GLU A 4 -3.10 -32.52 6.13
CA GLU A 4 -3.02 -31.23 6.83
C GLU A 4 -4.42 -30.59 7.03
N LYS A 5 -5.34 -30.78 6.09
CA LYS A 5 -6.74 -30.35 6.23
C LYS A 5 -7.48 -31.14 7.31
N LYS A 6 -7.27 -32.46 7.37
CA LYS A 6 -7.88 -33.32 8.41
C LYS A 6 -7.41 -32.89 9.80
N ASN A 7 -6.11 -32.72 9.98
CA ASN A 7 -5.53 -32.29 11.26
C ASN A 7 -6.05 -30.90 11.68
N LEU A 8 -6.14 -29.94 10.75
CA LEU A 8 -6.70 -28.60 11.04
C LEU A 8 -8.20 -28.66 11.42
N ALA A 9 -8.97 -29.56 10.82
CA ALA A 9 -10.38 -29.73 11.14
C ALA A 9 -10.57 -30.36 12.54
N GLU A 10 -9.76 -31.36 12.88
CA GLU A 10 -9.78 -32.00 14.22
C GLU A 10 -9.39 -31.02 15.33
N ILE A 11 -8.30 -30.26 15.13
CA ILE A 11 -7.86 -29.22 16.07
C ILE A 11 -8.93 -28.14 16.24
N MET A 12 -9.52 -27.68 15.14
CA MET A 12 -10.57 -26.66 15.20
C MET A 12 -11.80 -27.17 15.94
N ASN A 13 -12.22 -28.42 15.72
CA ASN A 13 -13.38 -29.01 16.39
C ASN A 13 -13.15 -29.14 17.91
N SER A 14 -11.97 -29.63 18.31
CA SER A 14 -11.56 -29.74 19.72
C SER A 14 -11.52 -28.38 20.43
N GLN A 15 -10.94 -27.36 19.79
CA GLN A 15 -10.87 -26.00 20.35
C GLN A 15 -12.24 -25.33 20.42
N THR A 16 -13.13 -25.56 19.44
CA THR A 16 -14.51 -25.05 19.50
C THR A 16 -15.29 -25.68 20.65
N THR A 17 -15.18 -26.99 20.86
CA THR A 17 -15.86 -27.65 21.99
C THR A 17 -15.39 -27.10 23.33
N LEU A 18 -14.08 -26.87 23.49
CA LEU A 18 -13.52 -26.28 24.71
C LEU A 18 -13.98 -24.83 24.92
N LEU A 19 -14.02 -24.02 23.86
CA LEU A 19 -14.50 -22.65 23.91
C LEU A 19 -15.98 -22.57 24.33
N PHE A 20 -16.83 -23.44 23.78
CA PHE A 20 -18.25 -23.52 24.17
C PHE A 20 -18.41 -23.86 25.67
N LEU A 21 -17.63 -24.80 26.19
CA LEU A 21 -17.65 -25.15 27.62
C LEU A 21 -17.19 -23.98 28.51
N LEU A 22 -16.15 -23.25 28.11
CA LEU A 22 -15.65 -22.08 28.85
C LEU A 22 -16.67 -20.93 28.84
N ILE A 23 -17.32 -20.66 27.71
CA ILE A 23 -18.37 -19.62 27.61
C ILE A 23 -19.58 -19.99 28.45
N ALA A 24 -20.01 -21.27 28.42
CA ALA A 24 -21.10 -21.75 29.27
C ALA A 24 -20.78 -21.57 30.76
N ALA A 25 -19.53 -21.82 31.18
CA ALA A 25 -19.09 -21.61 32.55
C ALA A 25 -19.08 -20.12 32.95
N ILE A 26 -18.68 -19.21 32.05
CA ILE A 26 -18.73 -17.76 32.30
C ILE A 26 -20.19 -17.28 32.44
N LEU A 27 -21.08 -17.73 31.56
CA LEU A 27 -22.51 -17.37 31.60
C LEU A 27 -23.18 -17.86 32.88
N TRP A 28 -22.76 -19.00 33.42
CA TRP A 28 -23.21 -19.52 34.71
C TRP A 28 -22.71 -18.68 35.89
N MET A 29 -21.52 -18.07 35.80
CA MET A 29 -20.98 -17.20 36.86
C MET A 29 -21.48 -15.76 36.81
N ALA A 30 -22.04 -15.32 35.67
CA ALA A 30 -22.52 -13.94 35.48
C ALA A 30 -23.91 -13.67 36.10
N SER A 31 -24.59 -14.66 36.69
CA SER A 31 -25.88 -14.50 37.34
C SER A 31 -25.77 -14.00 38.80
N LEU A 32 -25.16 -12.83 39.00
CA LEU A 32 -25.23 -12.08 40.26
C LEU A 32 -26.21 -10.90 40.11
N PRO A 33 -26.97 -10.55 41.18
CA PRO A 33 -27.97 -9.49 41.11
C PRO A 33 -27.32 -8.11 40.92
N MET A 34 -27.86 -7.33 39.98
CA MET A 34 -27.46 -5.96 39.70
C MET A 34 -27.89 -5.04 40.85
N VAL A 35 -26.95 -4.25 41.37
CA VAL A 35 -27.22 -3.23 42.40
C VAL A 35 -28.07 -2.12 41.79
N ALA A 36 -29.09 -1.66 42.51
CA ALA A 36 -29.98 -0.59 42.06
C ALA A 36 -29.20 0.73 41.90
N ALA A 37 -29.44 1.43 40.78
CA ALA A 37 -28.83 2.72 40.48
C ALA A 37 -29.35 3.83 41.41
N LEU A 38 -28.51 4.82 41.69
CA LEU A 38 -28.87 6.01 42.48
C LEU A 38 -29.86 6.91 41.71
N PRO A 39 -30.75 7.64 42.41
CA PRO A 39 -31.71 8.53 41.76
C PRO A 39 -31.00 9.70 41.05
N ILE A 40 -31.34 9.89 39.78
CA ILE A 40 -30.78 10.94 38.91
C ILE A 40 -31.76 12.09 38.61
N THR A 41 -33.05 11.92 38.95
CA THR A 41 -34.14 12.91 38.79
C THR A 41 -34.83 13.22 40.12
N GLN A 42 -35.67 14.27 40.13
CA GLN A 42 -36.60 14.48 41.25
C GLN A 42 -37.63 13.32 41.34
N PRO A 43 -38.22 13.08 42.53
CA PRO A 43 -39.26 12.07 42.68
C PRO A 43 -40.37 12.23 41.65
N GLU A 44 -40.86 11.12 41.09
CA GLU A 44 -41.96 11.08 40.11
C GLU A 44 -41.63 11.68 38.73
N CYS A 45 -40.37 12.05 38.47
CA CYS A 45 -39.93 12.58 37.18
C CYS A 45 -39.33 11.50 36.26
N PRO A 46 -39.64 11.52 34.94
CA PRO A 46 -39.06 10.58 33.99
C PRO A 46 -37.52 10.68 33.92
N GLU A 47 -36.84 9.54 34.03
CA GLU A 47 -35.38 9.45 34.03
C GLU A 47 -34.74 9.40 32.64
N ASN A 48 -35.51 8.98 31.62
CA ASN A 48 -34.99 8.80 30.27
C ASN A 48 -35.99 9.20 29.18
N CYS A 49 -35.45 9.47 28.00
CA CYS A 49 -36.21 9.64 26.77
C CYS A 49 -35.39 9.06 25.61
N GLY A 50 -35.92 8.06 24.91
CA GLY A 50 -35.25 7.53 23.72
C GLY A 50 -33.92 6.82 23.95
N GLY A 51 -33.62 6.43 25.19
CA GLY A 51 -32.31 5.90 25.58
C GLY A 51 -31.32 6.97 26.06
N VAL A 52 -31.70 8.25 26.08
CA VAL A 52 -30.91 9.33 26.68
C VAL A 52 -31.34 9.53 28.13
N SER A 53 -30.37 9.56 29.05
CA SER A 53 -30.59 9.86 30.47
C SER A 53 -30.80 11.35 30.67
N ILE A 54 -31.83 11.73 31.44
CA ILE A 54 -32.22 13.12 31.69
C ILE A 54 -32.04 13.44 33.18
N PRO A 55 -30.81 13.77 33.63
CA PRO A 55 -30.57 14.07 35.03
C PRO A 55 -30.99 15.50 35.39
N TYR A 56 -31.47 15.70 36.62
CA TYR A 56 -31.73 17.04 37.17
C TYR A 56 -30.43 17.89 37.13
N PRO A 57 -30.45 19.19 36.76
CA PRO A 57 -31.57 20.12 36.67
C PRO A 57 -32.44 20.01 35.41
N PHE A 58 -32.09 19.13 34.47
CA PHE A 58 -32.92 18.85 33.30
C PHE A 58 -34.09 17.94 33.69
N GLY A 59 -35.23 18.12 33.02
CA GLY A 59 -36.41 17.33 33.32
C GLY A 59 -37.49 17.41 32.26
N ILE A 60 -38.35 16.40 32.26
CA ILE A 60 -39.48 16.26 31.34
C ILE A 60 -40.77 16.47 32.14
N GLY A 61 -41.59 17.44 31.71
CA GLY A 61 -42.85 17.74 32.36
C GLY A 61 -42.73 18.79 33.48
N SER A 62 -43.88 19.34 33.88
CA SER A 62 -43.97 20.41 34.86
C SER A 62 -43.43 19.95 36.22
N GLY A 63 -42.56 20.75 36.84
CA GLY A 63 -41.97 20.48 38.16
C GLY A 63 -40.72 19.60 38.15
N CYS A 64 -40.31 19.07 36.98
CA CYS A 64 -39.17 18.15 36.88
C CYS A 64 -37.83 18.79 36.52
N TYR A 65 -37.83 20.06 36.13
CA TYR A 65 -36.65 20.83 35.75
C TYR A 65 -36.50 22.05 36.67
N LEU A 66 -35.28 22.58 36.78
CA LEU A 66 -34.96 23.68 37.70
C LEU A 66 -35.67 24.99 37.32
N ASP A 67 -35.54 25.37 36.05
CA ASP A 67 -36.21 26.51 35.43
C ASP A 67 -36.36 26.24 33.92
N PRO A 68 -37.17 27.03 33.18
CA PRO A 68 -37.45 26.77 31.77
C PRO A 68 -36.22 26.57 30.86
N SER A 69 -35.05 27.07 31.26
CA SER A 69 -33.80 26.86 30.53
C SER A 69 -33.42 25.39 30.40
N TYR A 70 -33.78 24.55 31.39
CA TYR A 70 -33.43 23.12 31.48
C TYR A 70 -34.58 22.18 31.07
N GLU A 71 -35.67 22.72 30.54
CA GLU A 71 -36.82 21.90 30.13
C GLU A 71 -36.48 21.03 28.91
N ILE A 72 -36.72 19.72 29.03
CA ILE A 72 -36.58 18.74 27.95
C ILE A 72 -37.97 18.30 27.47
N ILE A 73 -38.21 18.44 26.17
CA ILE A 73 -39.38 17.90 25.50
C ILE A 73 -39.01 16.52 24.95
N CYS A 74 -39.64 15.47 25.47
CA CYS A 74 -39.54 14.14 24.88
C CYS A 74 -40.57 13.99 23.75
N ASN A 75 -40.13 14.04 22.50
CA ASN A 75 -41.01 13.87 21.36
C ASN A 75 -41.29 12.38 21.12
N SER A 76 -42.42 11.91 21.65
CA SER A 76 -42.88 10.52 21.49
C SER A 76 -43.48 10.20 20.11
N SER A 77 -43.63 11.19 19.23
CA SER A 77 -44.12 10.96 17.85
C SER A 77 -43.07 10.32 16.95
N LEU A 78 -41.81 10.26 17.40
CA LEU A 78 -40.69 9.62 16.72
C LEU A 78 -40.41 8.26 17.36
N THR A 79 -39.93 7.29 16.57
CA THR A 79 -39.56 5.95 17.06
C THR A 79 -38.08 5.66 16.76
N PRO A 80 -37.20 5.59 17.79
CA PRO A 80 -37.47 5.83 19.21
C PRO A 80 -37.80 7.30 19.53
N PRO A 81 -38.45 7.60 20.67
CA PRO A 81 -38.68 8.97 21.13
C PRO A 81 -37.38 9.76 21.19
N LYS A 82 -37.44 11.07 20.95
CA LYS A 82 -36.23 11.91 20.97
C LYS A 82 -36.35 13.10 21.92
N PRO A 83 -35.35 13.36 22.77
CA PRO A 83 -35.35 14.53 23.64
C PRO A 83 -34.90 15.79 22.90
N PHE A 84 -35.56 16.91 23.17
CA PHE A 84 -35.22 18.24 22.64
C PHE A 84 -35.09 19.23 23.79
N LEU A 85 -34.01 20.03 23.78
CA LEU A 85 -33.85 21.17 24.67
C LEU A 85 -34.79 22.29 24.24
N ARG A 86 -35.83 22.57 25.04
CA ARG A 86 -36.96 23.41 24.63
C ARG A 86 -36.53 24.82 24.21
N SER A 87 -35.65 25.44 24.99
CA SER A 87 -35.21 26.84 24.80
C SER A 87 -34.61 27.13 23.43
N PHE A 88 -34.03 26.11 22.77
CA PHE A 88 -33.37 26.26 21.47
C PHE A 88 -33.90 25.31 20.40
N ASN A 89 -34.84 24.42 20.77
CA ASN A 89 -35.35 23.36 19.90
C ASN A 89 -34.23 22.47 19.30
N LEU A 90 -33.24 22.10 20.12
CA LEU A 90 -32.09 21.27 19.71
C LEU A 90 -32.26 19.84 20.21
N GLU A 91 -32.07 18.84 19.35
CA GLU A 91 -32.08 17.42 19.74
C GLU A 91 -30.90 17.14 20.68
N VAL A 92 -31.17 16.50 21.82
CA VAL A 92 -30.15 16.13 22.81
C VAL A 92 -29.67 14.71 22.56
N GLU A 93 -28.37 14.51 22.44
CA GLU A 93 -27.77 13.17 22.31
C GLU A 93 -27.32 12.62 23.67
N GLU A 94 -26.76 13.46 24.53
CA GLU A 94 -26.21 13.06 25.82
C GLU A 94 -26.17 14.22 26.81
N ILE A 95 -26.45 13.96 28.08
CA ILE A 95 -26.23 14.88 29.18
C ILE A 95 -25.25 14.20 30.14
N THR A 96 -24.09 14.81 30.37
CA THR A 96 -23.04 14.23 31.21
C THR A 96 -22.84 15.07 32.46
N LEU A 97 -23.03 14.44 33.63
CA LEU A 97 -22.62 14.98 34.92
C LEU A 97 -21.21 14.48 35.25
N LYS A 98 -20.20 15.36 35.24
CA LYS A 98 -18.85 14.98 35.67
C LYS A 98 -18.77 14.91 37.20
N ALA A 99 -18.12 13.86 37.71
CA ALA A 99 -17.71 13.72 39.10
C ALA A 99 -16.34 14.38 39.33
N TYR A 100 -16.06 14.82 40.56
CA TYR A 100 -14.78 15.46 40.90
C TYR A 100 -13.61 14.48 40.81
N PHE A 101 -12.58 14.81 40.02
CA PHE A 101 -11.29 14.11 40.03
C PHE A 101 -10.15 15.11 40.15
N TYR A 102 -9.10 14.78 40.90
CA TYR A 102 -7.95 15.64 41.22
C TYR A 102 -7.00 15.91 40.03
N SER A 103 -7.45 15.86 38.77
CA SER A 103 -6.56 15.92 37.61
C SER A 103 -6.98 16.96 36.58
N SER A 104 -6.26 18.09 36.62
CA SER A 104 -6.02 19.06 35.53
C SER A 104 -7.21 19.83 34.95
N ASN A 105 -7.21 21.14 35.23
CA ASN A 105 -7.70 22.28 34.43
C ASN A 105 -8.66 21.95 33.27
N GLU A 106 -9.93 22.35 33.45
CA GLU A 106 -11.09 22.33 32.53
C GLU A 106 -12.16 21.25 32.77
N GLU A 107 -12.79 21.31 33.94
CA GLU A 107 -13.91 20.43 34.31
C GLU A 107 -15.25 21.18 34.32
N SER A 108 -15.90 21.27 33.15
CA SER A 108 -17.26 21.78 33.00
C SER A 108 -18.28 20.65 32.83
N GLN A 109 -19.54 20.89 33.24
CA GLN A 109 -20.65 19.99 32.94
C GLN A 109 -21.00 20.08 31.46
N ARG A 110 -21.34 18.94 30.84
CA ARG A 110 -21.47 18.84 29.37
C ARG A 110 -22.89 18.43 28.98
N ILE A 111 -23.38 19.00 27.88
CA ILE A 111 -24.55 18.52 27.16
C ILE A 111 -24.23 18.48 25.66
N THR A 112 -24.46 17.34 25.02
CA THR A 112 -24.24 17.17 23.58
C THR A 112 -25.57 17.34 22.86
N VAL A 113 -25.64 18.30 21.94
CA VAL A 113 -26.85 18.62 21.16
C VAL A 113 -26.56 18.61 19.67
N LYS A 114 -27.56 18.38 18.83
CA LYS A 114 -27.43 18.49 17.38
C LYS A 114 -27.64 19.93 16.92
N THR A 115 -26.59 20.55 16.38
CA THR A 115 -26.67 21.87 15.76
C THR A 115 -26.76 21.77 14.24
N PRO A 116 -27.48 22.67 13.56
CA PRO A 116 -27.64 22.63 12.11
C PRO A 116 -26.33 22.95 11.38
N VAL A 117 -26.07 22.26 10.27
CA VAL A 117 -24.95 22.54 9.37
C VAL A 117 -25.29 23.75 8.51
N GLN A 118 -24.42 24.76 8.51
CA GLN A 118 -24.59 25.97 7.70
C GLN A 118 -23.95 25.75 6.32
N ARG A 119 -24.66 26.13 5.25
CA ARG A 119 -24.20 25.94 3.86
C ARG A 119 -24.35 27.21 3.06
N THR A 120 -23.30 27.56 2.32
CA THR A 120 -23.27 28.72 1.41
C THR A 120 -22.86 28.23 0.03
N CYS A 121 -23.70 28.43 -0.97
CA CYS A 121 -23.48 27.96 -2.35
C CYS A 121 -23.63 29.13 -3.33
N GLY A 122 -22.71 29.27 -4.29
CA GLY A 122 -22.82 30.28 -5.35
C GLY A 122 -22.75 31.74 -4.90
N ILE A 123 -22.43 32.00 -3.63
CA ILE A 123 -22.26 33.34 -3.05
C ILE A 123 -20.77 33.56 -2.79
N GLN A 124 -20.25 34.72 -3.21
CA GLN A 124 -18.83 35.06 -3.08
C GLN A 124 -18.43 35.38 -1.63
N THR A 125 -19.30 36.06 -0.87
CA THR A 125 -19.08 36.41 0.52
C THR A 125 -20.34 36.17 1.36
N ALA A 126 -20.20 35.52 2.51
CA ALA A 126 -21.28 35.33 3.46
C ALA A 126 -20.80 35.56 4.88
N SER A 127 -21.65 36.13 5.74
CA SER A 127 -21.41 36.22 7.18
C SER A 127 -22.51 35.46 7.90
N ILE A 128 -22.12 34.41 8.62
CA ILE A 128 -23.03 33.44 9.25
C ILE A 128 -22.86 33.56 10.76
N SER A 129 -23.96 33.72 11.49
CA SER A 129 -23.95 33.73 12.97
C SER A 129 -24.41 32.40 13.52
N SER A 130 -23.78 31.95 14.61
CA SER A 130 -24.24 30.80 15.40
C SER A 130 -25.56 31.10 16.11
N LEU A 131 -26.12 30.08 16.77
CA LEU A 131 -27.09 30.32 17.85
C LEU A 131 -26.46 31.24 18.90
N ASP A 132 -27.27 32.15 19.45
CA ASP A 132 -26.87 33.08 20.51
C ASP A 132 -27.25 32.47 21.87
N PHE A 133 -26.25 32.05 22.64
CA PHE A 133 -26.41 31.57 24.01
C PHE A 133 -26.16 32.66 25.07
N GLY A 134 -25.94 33.90 24.66
CA GLY A 134 -25.66 35.00 25.57
C GLY A 134 -26.80 35.24 26.55
N GLY A 135 -26.48 35.26 27.85
CA GLY A 135 -27.46 35.41 28.92
C GLY A 135 -28.23 34.12 29.26
N THR A 136 -27.86 32.99 28.66
CA THR A 136 -28.40 31.66 28.96
C THR A 136 -27.34 30.81 29.68
N PRO A 137 -27.72 29.72 30.37
CA PRO A 137 -26.75 28.91 31.11
C PRO A 137 -25.81 28.07 30.23
N TYR A 138 -25.81 28.25 28.90
CA TYR A 138 -25.10 27.43 27.94
C TYR A 138 -23.98 28.19 27.22
N TRP A 139 -22.94 27.48 26.80
CA TRP A 139 -21.88 28.01 25.93
C TRP A 139 -21.22 26.91 25.10
N PHE A 140 -20.62 27.25 23.98
CA PHE A 140 -19.79 26.32 23.20
C PHE A 140 -18.46 26.07 23.91
N THR A 141 -18.12 24.80 24.14
CA THR A 141 -16.81 24.45 24.75
C THR A 141 -15.69 24.55 23.71
N GLY A 142 -14.59 25.20 24.07
CA GLY A 142 -13.43 25.36 23.18
C GLY A 142 -12.57 24.11 23.05
N THR A 143 -12.61 23.22 24.03
CA THR A 143 -11.76 22.01 24.07
C THR A 143 -12.41 20.76 23.48
N ASP A 144 -13.73 20.74 23.27
CA ASP A 144 -14.40 19.54 22.72
C ASP A 144 -14.95 19.73 21.33
N ASN A 145 -14.98 20.98 20.84
CA ASN A 145 -15.53 21.29 19.55
C ASN A 145 -14.44 21.78 18.60
N VAL A 146 -14.55 21.34 17.36
CA VAL A 146 -13.72 21.79 16.24
C VAL A 146 -14.65 22.35 15.17
N LEU A 147 -14.34 23.54 14.66
CA LEU A 147 -15.04 24.05 13.49
C LEU A 147 -14.45 23.37 12.25
N LEU A 148 -15.29 22.67 11.51
CA LEU A 148 -14.93 22.00 10.27
C LEU A 148 -15.59 22.73 9.09
N VAL A 149 -14.78 23.05 8.09
CA VAL A 149 -15.18 23.68 6.85
C VAL A 149 -14.96 22.68 5.73
N GLY A 150 -16.03 22.24 5.08
CA GLY A 150 -15.98 21.31 3.96
C GLY A 150 -16.41 21.98 2.66
N GLY A 151 -15.76 21.64 1.55
CA GLY A 151 -15.99 22.27 0.25
C GLY A 151 -14.70 22.83 -0.34
N CYS A 152 -14.75 23.20 -1.61
CA CYS A 152 -13.57 23.54 -2.39
C CYS A 152 -13.47 25.06 -2.65
N GLY A 153 -12.32 25.65 -2.39
CA GLY A 153 -12.01 27.03 -2.79
C GLY A 153 -12.65 28.09 -1.89
N SER A 154 -12.54 27.90 -0.58
CA SER A 154 -13.12 28.80 0.43
C SER A 154 -12.12 29.16 1.52
N SER A 155 -12.21 30.38 2.03
CA SER A 155 -11.54 30.81 3.26
C SER A 155 -12.56 31.27 4.27
N VAL A 156 -12.39 30.87 5.53
CA VAL A 156 -13.32 31.17 6.61
C VAL A 156 -12.57 31.81 7.76
N VAL A 157 -13.10 32.92 8.27
CA VAL A 157 -12.61 33.60 9.47
C VAL A 157 -13.67 33.54 10.55
N MET A 158 -13.30 33.03 11.72
CA MET A 158 -14.18 32.94 12.88
C MET A 158 -13.95 34.12 13.82
N ARG A 159 -15.05 34.71 14.30
CA ARG A 159 -15.07 35.86 15.22
C ARG A 159 -15.97 35.58 16.43
N ASN A 160 -15.64 36.17 17.56
CA ASN A 160 -16.52 36.17 18.73
C ASN A 160 -17.53 37.34 18.68
N ARG A 161 -18.33 37.47 19.75
CA ARG A 161 -19.29 38.58 19.92
C ARG A 161 -18.65 39.97 19.89
N SER A 162 -17.44 40.15 20.43
CA SER A 162 -16.72 41.44 20.40
C SER A 162 -16.03 41.70 19.05
N ASN A 163 -16.29 40.86 18.05
CA ASN A 163 -15.71 40.91 16.71
C ASN A 163 -14.20 40.62 16.66
N ALA A 164 -13.62 40.10 17.75
CA ALA A 164 -12.24 39.66 17.79
C ALA A 164 -12.06 38.37 16.96
N ILE A 165 -10.93 38.26 16.26
CA ILE A 165 -10.62 37.10 15.43
C ILE A 165 -10.23 35.94 16.35
N LEU A 166 -10.93 34.82 16.24
CA LEU A 166 -10.63 33.60 16.99
C LEU A 166 -9.72 32.65 16.21
N GLY A 167 -9.81 32.68 14.88
CA GLY A 167 -9.00 31.87 13.99
C GLY A 167 -9.50 31.94 12.55
N GLY A 168 -8.72 31.39 11.62
CA GLY A 168 -9.12 31.28 10.22
C GLY A 168 -8.48 30.07 9.54
N CYS A 169 -9.14 29.54 8.52
CA CYS A 169 -8.60 28.46 7.69
C CYS A 169 -9.06 28.59 6.24
N SER A 170 -8.33 27.95 5.32
CA SER A 170 -8.68 27.92 3.89
C SER A 170 -8.61 26.50 3.32
N SER A 171 -9.48 26.21 2.36
CA SER A 171 -9.58 24.95 1.64
C SER A 171 -9.22 25.13 0.16
N LEU A 172 -8.20 24.43 -0.31
CA LEU A 172 -7.66 24.47 -1.68
C LEU A 172 -8.15 23.29 -2.54
N CYS A 173 -8.04 23.44 -3.87
CA CYS A 173 -8.52 22.49 -4.87
C CYS A 173 -7.41 22.11 -5.85
N ASP A 174 -7.36 20.84 -6.26
CA ASP A 174 -6.49 20.32 -7.33
C ASP A 174 -7.32 19.36 -8.21
N GLU A 175 -7.40 19.66 -9.52
CA GLU A 175 -8.18 18.88 -10.51
C GLU A 175 -7.66 17.45 -10.69
N SER A 176 -6.42 17.15 -10.27
CA SER A 176 -5.79 15.83 -10.43
C SER A 176 -6.11 14.82 -9.31
N ILE A 177 -6.85 15.24 -8.27
CA ILE A 177 -7.04 14.46 -7.02
C ILE A 177 -8.52 14.22 -6.69
N HIS A 178 -9.36 14.02 -7.70
CA HIS A 178 -10.80 13.78 -7.48
C HIS A 178 -11.15 12.41 -6.85
N ASP A 179 -10.22 11.45 -6.80
CA ASP A 179 -10.51 10.05 -6.39
C ASP A 179 -9.80 9.58 -5.10
N LYS A 180 -9.26 10.49 -4.26
CA LYS A 180 -8.65 10.11 -2.98
C LYS A 180 -9.45 10.60 -1.80
N TYR A 181 -10.02 9.65 -1.05
CA TYR A 181 -10.54 9.84 0.30
C TYR A 181 -9.48 10.48 1.19
N PHE A 182 -9.66 11.76 1.55
CA PHE A 182 -8.77 12.44 2.49
C PHE A 182 -9.20 12.14 3.92
N SER A 183 -8.56 11.16 4.55
CA SER A 183 -8.77 10.86 5.98
C SER A 183 -8.23 11.95 6.92
N SER A 184 -7.44 12.89 6.40
CA SER A 184 -6.83 13.98 7.16
C SER A 184 -7.19 15.33 6.55
N CYS A 185 -7.95 16.14 7.28
CA CYS A 185 -8.35 17.48 6.83
C CYS A 185 -7.17 18.46 6.94
N VAL A 186 -6.34 18.52 5.89
CA VAL A 186 -5.05 19.24 5.83
C VAL A 186 -5.08 20.51 4.99
N GLY A 187 -6.27 21.02 4.63
CA GLY A 187 -6.42 22.22 3.81
C GLY A 187 -6.68 21.96 2.32
N ILE A 188 -6.90 20.70 1.91
CA ILE A 188 -7.31 20.32 0.55
C ILE A 188 -8.73 19.75 0.63
N GLY A 189 -9.70 20.36 -0.05
CA GLY A 189 -11.12 19.99 -0.02
C GLY A 189 -11.84 20.22 1.31
N CYS A 190 -11.11 20.51 2.40
CA CYS A 190 -11.65 20.91 3.69
C CYS A 190 -10.58 21.65 4.53
N CYS A 191 -11.00 22.37 5.58
CA CYS A 191 -10.11 22.91 6.61
C CYS A 191 -10.76 22.90 8.01
N LYS A 192 -9.96 23.01 9.07
CA LYS A 192 -10.46 23.01 10.47
C LYS A 192 -9.87 24.15 11.30
N ILE A 193 -10.63 24.62 12.29
CA ILE A 193 -10.21 25.61 13.30
C ILE A 193 -10.45 25.01 14.70
N THR A 194 -9.39 24.92 15.50
CA THR A 194 -9.45 24.48 16.91
C THR A 194 -9.65 25.68 17.83
N LEU A 195 -10.54 25.57 18.82
CA LEU A 195 -10.96 26.67 19.68
C LEU A 195 -10.13 26.81 20.97
N MET A 196 -9.03 26.07 21.10
CA MET A 196 -8.24 25.91 22.33
C MET A 196 -7.72 27.24 22.95
N GLU A 197 -7.55 28.30 22.18
CA GLU A 197 -7.07 29.61 22.68
C GLU A 197 -8.17 30.65 22.91
N SER A 198 -9.43 30.33 22.58
CA SER A 198 -10.53 31.33 22.53
C SER A 198 -11.42 31.39 23.78
N GLY A 199 -11.21 30.51 24.77
CA GLY A 199 -12.08 30.40 25.93
C GLY A 199 -13.49 29.88 25.59
N SER A 200 -14.43 30.08 26.52
CA SER A 200 -15.85 29.70 26.34
C SER A 200 -16.58 30.71 25.47
N LEU A 201 -17.31 30.24 24.44
CA LEU A 201 -17.99 31.10 23.47
C LEU A 201 -19.51 31.02 23.64
N ASP A 202 -20.18 32.15 23.77
CA ASP A 202 -21.65 32.23 23.80
C ASP A 202 -22.25 32.52 22.41
N LEU A 203 -21.45 33.10 21.51
CA LEU A 203 -21.78 33.37 20.12
C LEU A 203 -20.50 33.44 19.28
N TYR A 204 -20.57 32.90 18.06
CA TYR A 204 -19.55 33.08 17.05
C TYR A 204 -20.14 33.51 15.70
N ARG A 205 -19.34 34.21 14.91
CA ARG A 205 -19.64 34.58 13.53
C ARG A 205 -18.57 34.02 12.60
N LEU A 206 -18.98 33.59 11.42
CA LEU A 206 -18.12 33.07 10.37
C LEU A 206 -18.23 33.98 9.16
N ASP A 207 -17.11 34.61 8.79
CA ASP A 207 -16.98 35.32 7.53
C ASP A 207 -16.40 34.34 6.51
N VAL A 208 -17.21 33.97 5.52
CA VAL A 208 -16.88 33.02 4.45
C VAL A 208 -16.58 33.79 3.18
N LEU A 209 -15.43 33.51 2.57
CA LEU A 209 -14.99 34.03 1.29
C LEU A 209 -14.78 32.87 0.32
N ASN A 210 -15.51 32.88 -0.79
CA ASN A 210 -15.41 31.86 -1.84
C ASN A 210 -14.63 32.41 -3.03
N PHE A 211 -13.56 31.70 -3.41
CA PHE A 211 -12.67 32.08 -4.51
C PHE A 211 -13.11 31.46 -5.85
N LEU A 212 -13.87 30.36 -5.80
CA LEU A 212 -14.39 29.68 -6.99
C LEU A 212 -15.87 30.02 -7.17
N THR A 213 -16.23 30.58 -8.33
CA THR A 213 -17.61 30.95 -8.66
C THR A 213 -18.27 29.89 -9.53
N GLY A 214 -19.31 29.24 -9.00
CA GLY A 214 -20.11 28.23 -9.69
C GLY A 214 -21.25 27.72 -8.81
N SER A 215 -22.44 27.47 -9.37
CA SER A 215 -23.63 27.01 -8.62
C SER A 215 -23.45 25.67 -7.90
N HIS A 216 -22.44 24.89 -8.30
CA HIS A 216 -22.14 23.57 -7.75
C HIS A 216 -21.08 23.60 -6.62
N ASN A 217 -20.45 24.75 -6.35
CA ASN A 217 -19.47 24.90 -5.29
C ASN A 217 -20.14 25.42 -4.01
N CYS A 218 -20.26 24.52 -3.03
CA CYS A 218 -20.85 24.81 -1.74
C CYS A 218 -19.81 24.69 -0.63
N THR A 219 -19.81 25.66 0.28
CA THR A 219 -19.05 25.63 1.52
C THR A 219 -19.99 25.24 2.65
N SER A 220 -19.67 24.16 3.33
CA SER A 220 -20.34 23.75 4.56
C SER A 220 -19.48 24.13 5.76
N THR A 221 -20.08 24.72 6.78
CA THR A 221 -19.42 25.03 8.05
C THR A 221 -20.19 24.36 9.17
N LYS A 222 -19.51 23.55 9.98
CA LYS A 222 -20.10 22.75 11.04
C LYS A 222 -19.20 22.75 12.27
N LEU A 223 -19.75 23.10 13.43
CA LEU A 223 -19.05 23.02 14.72
C LEU A 223 -19.36 21.64 15.33
N VAL A 224 -18.40 20.73 15.28
CA VAL A 224 -18.61 19.32 15.61
C VAL A 224 -17.76 18.90 16.80
N SER A 225 -18.31 17.98 17.61
CA SER A 225 -17.59 17.30 18.68
C SER A 225 -16.36 16.56 18.13
N GLU A 226 -15.19 16.84 18.69
CA GLU A 226 -13.94 16.16 18.32
C GLU A 226 -14.03 14.64 18.56
N THR A 227 -14.64 14.24 19.69
CA THR A 227 -14.90 12.83 20.00
C THR A 227 -15.80 12.17 18.96
N TYR A 228 -16.84 12.87 18.47
CA TYR A 228 -17.73 12.34 17.45
C TYR A 228 -17.03 12.17 16.11
N MET A 229 -16.23 13.16 15.69
CA MET A 229 -15.43 13.11 14.46
C MET A 229 -14.43 11.94 14.47
N ASN A 230 -13.84 11.62 15.64
CA ASN A 230 -12.92 10.50 15.77
C ASN A 230 -13.63 9.13 15.77
N LYS A 231 -14.90 9.07 16.22
CA LYS A 231 -15.67 7.83 16.37
C LYS A 231 -16.43 7.43 15.10
N PHE A 232 -16.99 8.40 14.40
CA PHE A 232 -17.73 8.20 13.16
C PHE A 232 -16.94 8.86 12.04
N TYR A 233 -16.57 8.09 11.02
CA TYR A 233 -15.82 8.59 9.86
C TYR A 233 -16.64 9.66 9.12
N VAL A 234 -16.50 10.92 9.55
CA VAL A 234 -17.08 12.09 8.89
C VAL A 234 -16.22 12.39 7.69
N ASP A 235 -16.79 12.39 6.48
CA ASP A 235 -16.09 12.90 5.32
C ASP A 235 -16.02 14.43 5.48
N PRO A 236 -14.82 14.99 5.71
CA PRO A 236 -14.70 16.42 5.94
C PRO A 236 -14.90 17.23 4.65
N SER A 237 -14.85 16.58 3.48
CA SER A 237 -14.93 17.20 2.17
C SER A 237 -16.36 17.24 1.59
N ASP A 238 -17.27 16.35 2.03
CA ASP A 238 -18.66 16.32 1.56
C ASP A 238 -19.52 17.39 2.27
N PRO A 239 -20.00 18.43 1.54
CA PRO A 239 -20.85 19.46 2.12
C PRO A 239 -22.30 19.00 2.36
N TYR A 240 -22.72 17.84 1.82
CA TYR A 240 -24.10 17.35 1.87
C TYR A 240 -24.34 16.23 2.88
N GLN A 241 -23.28 15.61 3.40
CA GLN A 241 -23.35 14.41 4.25
C GLN A 241 -24.31 14.51 5.45
N PHE A 242 -24.37 15.68 6.09
CA PHE A 242 -25.17 15.89 7.31
C PHE A 242 -25.97 17.18 7.28
N SER A 243 -27.21 17.14 7.77
CA SER A 243 -28.06 18.31 8.02
C SER A 243 -27.84 18.93 9.40
N ALA A 244 -27.42 18.12 10.38
CA ALA A 244 -27.06 18.54 11.72
C ALA A 244 -25.92 17.67 12.27
N VAL A 245 -25.09 18.23 13.15
CA VAL A 245 -23.95 17.53 13.75
C VAL A 245 -23.98 17.65 15.28
N PRO A 246 -23.46 16.65 16.01
CA PRO A 246 -23.31 16.74 17.46
C PRO A 246 -22.28 17.81 17.85
N THR A 247 -22.69 18.70 18.74
CA THR A 247 -21.90 19.81 19.29
C THR A 247 -22.00 19.75 20.81
N VAL A 248 -20.87 19.93 21.49
CA VAL A 248 -20.80 19.88 22.94
C VAL A 248 -20.98 21.28 23.51
N LEU A 249 -21.96 21.45 24.39
CA LEU A 249 -22.15 22.69 25.14
C LEU A 249 -21.74 22.47 26.59
N GLY A 250 -21.11 23.49 27.18
CA GLY A 250 -20.96 23.62 28.61
C GLY A 250 -22.26 24.16 29.20
N TRP A 251 -22.58 23.77 30.43
CA TRP A 251 -23.69 24.35 31.16
C TRP A 251 -23.39 24.55 32.65
N MET A 252 -24.11 25.48 33.28
CA MET A 252 -24.04 25.77 34.72
C MET A 252 -25.40 26.21 35.24
N VAL A 253 -25.60 26.30 36.55
CA VAL A 253 -26.83 26.83 37.16
C VAL A 253 -26.72 28.34 37.38
N ALA A 254 -27.67 29.12 36.84
CA ALA A 254 -27.68 30.59 36.94
C ALA A 254 -28.06 31.09 38.35
N ASN A 255 -27.37 32.11 38.87
CA ASN A 255 -27.69 32.74 40.17
C ASN A 255 -29.00 33.57 40.14
N SER A 256 -29.42 34.03 38.96
CA SER A 256 -30.65 34.80 38.75
C SER A 256 -31.95 34.01 38.99
N THR A 257 -31.86 32.70 39.26
CA THR A 257 -33.02 31.83 39.53
C THR A 257 -33.72 32.15 40.86
N GLY A 258 -33.21 33.07 41.69
CA GLY A 258 -33.80 33.43 42.98
C GLY A 258 -33.78 32.28 44.00
N ILE A 259 -33.15 31.17 43.64
CA ILE A 259 -32.88 30.06 44.54
C ILE A 259 -31.68 30.50 45.38
N ASN A 260 -31.98 31.09 46.55
CA ASN A 260 -31.07 30.93 47.68
C ASN A 260 -30.79 29.44 47.75
N MET A 261 -29.62 28.96 47.30
CA MET A 261 -29.27 27.55 47.49
C MET A 261 -29.18 27.34 49.00
N PRO A 262 -30.21 26.82 49.68
CA PRO A 262 -30.25 26.75 51.14
C PRO A 262 -29.20 25.75 51.66
N TRP A 263 -28.58 25.02 50.73
CA TRP A 263 -27.74 23.87 50.93
C TRP A 263 -26.28 24.07 50.49
N ALA A 264 -25.88 25.32 50.21
CA ALA A 264 -24.47 25.66 49.96
C ALA A 264 -23.55 25.32 51.17
N GLY A 265 -24.13 24.95 52.32
CA GLY A 265 -23.44 24.43 53.51
C GLY A 265 -23.56 22.92 53.75
N ASP A 266 -24.05 22.10 52.81
CA ASP A 266 -24.06 20.64 52.97
C ASP A 266 -22.62 20.08 52.89
N ASN A 267 -22.21 19.31 53.90
CA ASN A 267 -20.88 18.72 53.95
C ASN A 267 -20.60 17.70 52.85
N LYS A 268 -21.61 17.24 52.09
CA LYS A 268 -21.49 16.18 51.06
C LYS A 268 -21.25 16.66 49.63
N ARG A 269 -21.41 17.95 49.34
CA ARG A 269 -21.22 18.56 48.01
C ARG A 269 -20.46 19.87 48.10
N TYR A 270 -19.91 20.32 46.98
CA TYR A 270 -19.32 21.65 46.86
C TYR A 270 -19.71 22.25 45.51
N CYS A 271 -19.92 23.56 45.47
CA CYS A 271 -20.29 24.28 44.25
C CYS A 271 -19.27 25.37 43.99
N LEU A 272 -18.69 25.35 42.79
CA LEU A 272 -17.75 26.35 42.32
C LEU A 272 -18.52 27.48 41.64
N LYS A 273 -18.21 28.72 42.00
CA LYS A 273 -18.67 29.89 41.27
C LYS A 273 -17.86 30.05 40.00
N TYR A 274 -18.54 30.22 38.87
CA TYR A 274 -17.94 30.41 37.56
C TYR A 274 -18.54 31.60 36.83
N ASN A 275 -17.73 32.29 36.03
CA ASN A 275 -18.15 33.35 35.12
C ASN A 275 -17.56 33.06 33.74
N TYR A 276 -18.40 32.63 32.79
CA TYR A 276 -17.97 32.17 31.48
C TYR A 276 -18.38 33.07 30.31
N THR A 277 -19.42 33.91 30.46
CA THR A 277 -19.96 34.68 29.34
C THR A 277 -20.12 36.16 29.69
N ALA A 278 -19.85 37.04 28.72
CA ALA A 278 -19.83 38.50 28.92
C ALA A 278 -21.20 39.12 29.26
N LYS A 279 -22.29 38.34 29.16
CA LYS A 279 -23.68 38.79 29.37
C LYS A 279 -24.37 38.12 30.56
N MET A 280 -23.75 37.15 31.22
CA MET A 280 -24.40 36.41 32.30
C MET A 280 -23.85 36.82 33.67
N GLU A 281 -24.75 36.95 34.66
CA GLU A 281 -24.39 37.07 36.07
C GLU A 281 -23.81 35.74 36.59
N GLU A 282 -23.18 35.77 37.78
CA GLU A 282 -22.52 34.60 38.40
C GLU A 282 -23.33 33.30 38.27
N GLY A 283 -22.67 32.17 37.99
CA GLY A 283 -23.29 30.85 37.96
C GLY A 283 -22.55 29.84 38.84
N PHE A 284 -23.17 28.69 39.10
CA PHE A 284 -22.61 27.64 39.95
C PHE A 284 -22.53 26.31 39.20
N ILE A 285 -21.40 25.62 39.40
CA ILE A 285 -21.22 24.22 39.01
C ILE A 285 -21.02 23.41 40.28
N CYS A 286 -21.87 22.42 40.53
CA CYS A 286 -21.85 21.61 41.74
C CYS A 286 -21.34 20.20 41.47
N PHE A 287 -20.63 19.66 42.47
CA PHE A 287 -20.08 18.30 42.47
C PHE A 287 -20.30 17.64 43.83
N CYS A 288 -20.45 16.32 43.85
CA CYS A 288 -20.37 15.57 45.11
C CYS A 288 -18.91 15.54 45.60
N LYS A 289 -18.70 15.69 46.91
CA LYS A 289 -17.35 15.60 47.51
C LYS A 289 -16.84 14.16 47.45
N GLU A 290 -15.53 14.01 47.62
CA GLU A 290 -14.86 12.71 47.69
C GLU A 290 -15.55 11.74 48.67
N GLY A 291 -15.82 10.52 48.20
CA GLY A 291 -16.57 9.50 48.94
C GLY A 291 -18.11 9.57 48.82
N TYR A 292 -18.64 10.57 48.11
CA TYR A 292 -20.08 10.71 47.81
C TYR A 292 -20.32 10.70 46.29
N HIS A 293 -21.41 10.06 45.88
CA HIS A 293 -21.79 9.93 44.46
C HIS A 293 -23.29 10.14 44.29
N GLY A 294 -23.71 10.43 43.05
CA GLY A 294 -25.08 10.79 42.71
C GLY A 294 -25.18 12.18 42.10
N ASN A 295 -26.38 12.76 42.11
CA ASN A 295 -26.65 14.04 41.47
C ASN A 295 -26.54 15.21 42.48
N PRO A 296 -25.54 16.10 42.35
CA PRO A 296 -25.31 17.19 43.31
C PRO A 296 -26.37 18.30 43.24
N TYR A 297 -27.20 18.33 42.19
CA TYR A 297 -28.26 19.32 42.00
C TYR A 297 -29.57 18.92 42.68
N ILE A 298 -29.72 17.64 43.09
CA ILE A 298 -30.89 17.16 43.81
C ILE A 298 -30.69 17.36 45.33
N PRO A 299 -31.72 17.79 46.08
CA PRO A 299 -31.67 17.77 47.54
C PRO A 299 -31.34 16.36 48.07
N TYR A 300 -30.26 16.23 48.85
CA TYR A 300 -29.75 14.94 49.35
C TYR A 300 -29.32 13.93 48.24
N GLY A 301 -29.06 14.41 47.02
CA GLY A 301 -28.67 13.56 45.89
C GLY A 301 -27.24 13.00 45.94
N CYS A 302 -26.35 13.60 46.74
CA CYS A 302 -25.02 13.03 47.01
C CYS A 302 -25.10 12.04 48.18
N GLN A 303 -24.96 10.75 47.87
CA GLN A 303 -25.09 9.65 48.81
C GLN A 303 -23.82 8.80 48.88
N VAL A 304 -23.65 8.09 50.00
CA VAL A 304 -22.60 7.10 50.16
C VAL A 304 -23.12 5.80 49.56
N SER A 305 -22.38 5.19 48.63
CA SER A 305 -22.72 3.88 48.07
C SER A 305 -22.89 2.84 49.20
N ASP A 306 -23.82 1.90 49.06
CA ASP A 306 -24.05 0.83 50.05
C ASP A 306 -22.77 0.05 50.36
N ASN A 307 -21.94 -0.18 49.35
CA ASN A 307 -20.63 -0.84 49.47
C ASN A 307 -19.64 -0.03 50.31
N CYS A 308 -19.88 1.28 50.44
CA CYS A 308 -19.05 2.21 51.19
C CYS A 308 -19.63 2.66 52.54
N LYS A 309 -20.83 2.22 52.91
CA LYS A 309 -21.42 2.51 54.23
C LYS A 309 -20.56 2.01 55.41
N ARG A 310 -19.70 1.02 55.17
CA ARG A 310 -18.78 0.42 56.15
C ARG A 310 -17.36 1.00 56.10
N CYS A 311 -17.03 1.87 55.14
CA CYS A 311 -15.69 2.46 55.07
C CYS A 311 -15.49 3.53 56.15
N LYS A 312 -14.22 3.80 56.51
CA LYS A 312 -13.88 5.01 57.27
C LYS A 312 -14.17 6.26 56.41
N PRO A 313 -14.56 7.40 57.02
CA PRO A 313 -14.77 8.65 56.28
C PRO A 313 -13.54 9.02 55.45
N GLY A 314 -13.73 9.30 54.16
CA GLY A 314 -12.64 9.61 53.21
C GLY A 314 -11.89 8.39 52.65
N SER A 315 -12.32 7.15 52.93
CA SER A 315 -11.66 5.92 52.46
C SER A 315 -12.46 5.17 51.38
N CYS A 316 -13.45 5.79 50.73
CA CYS A 316 -14.21 5.15 49.66
C CYS A 316 -13.69 5.65 48.30
N LEU A 317 -13.20 4.73 47.46
CA LEU A 317 -12.66 5.02 46.13
C LEU A 317 -13.62 4.52 45.05
N GLN A 318 -13.91 5.37 44.07
CA GLN A 318 -14.62 4.99 42.85
C GLN A 318 -13.64 4.39 41.84
N ILE A 319 -13.81 3.11 41.49
CA ILE A 319 -12.97 2.42 40.50
C ILE A 319 -13.62 2.48 39.10
N ARG A 320 -14.96 2.55 39.04
CA ARG A 320 -15.76 2.67 37.80
C ARG A 320 -17.03 3.51 38.07
N PRO A 321 -17.76 3.98 37.05
CA PRO A 321 -19.00 4.76 37.23
C PRO A 321 -19.96 4.16 38.27
N ASP A 322 -20.05 2.82 38.32
CA ASP A 322 -20.96 2.09 39.22
C ASP A 322 -20.22 1.22 40.29
N SER A 323 -18.92 1.41 40.52
CA SER A 323 -18.12 0.54 41.41
C SER A 323 -17.30 1.33 42.42
N PHE A 324 -17.57 1.07 43.70
CA PHE A 324 -16.96 1.74 44.85
C PHE A 324 -16.36 0.71 45.80
N VAL A 325 -15.14 0.96 46.29
CA VAL A 325 -14.40 0.04 47.17
C VAL A 325 -13.80 0.81 48.36
N CYS A 326 -13.81 0.20 49.54
CA CYS A 326 -13.09 0.73 50.70
C CYS A 326 -11.58 0.59 50.50
N ASN A 327 -10.86 1.69 50.58
CA ASN A 327 -9.42 1.70 50.66
C ASN A 327 -9.00 1.11 52.01
N GLY A 328 -8.52 -0.14 52.01
CA GLY A 328 -7.91 -0.76 53.20
C GLY A 328 -8.26 -2.21 53.54
N GLU A 329 -9.17 -2.90 52.84
CA GLU A 329 -9.37 -4.35 53.03
C GLU A 329 -9.39 -5.07 51.67
N PHE A 330 -8.26 -5.69 51.33
CA PHE A 330 -8.20 -6.63 50.21
C PHE A 330 -8.79 -7.96 50.69
N ASP A 331 -10.05 -8.21 50.35
CA ASP A 331 -10.72 -9.47 50.65
C ASP A 331 -10.01 -10.61 49.88
N PHE A 332 -9.39 -11.55 50.61
CA PHE A 332 -8.65 -12.68 50.04
C PHE A 332 -9.51 -13.54 49.11
N THR A 333 -10.83 -13.55 49.33
CA THR A 333 -11.80 -14.25 48.47
C THR A 333 -11.97 -13.57 47.10
N TRP A 334 -11.90 -12.24 47.05
CA TRP A 334 -11.93 -11.47 45.79
C TRP A 334 -10.67 -11.70 44.96
N GLY A 335 -9.51 -11.82 45.61
CA GLY A 335 -8.25 -12.16 44.95
C GLY A 335 -8.32 -13.50 44.20
N ILE A 336 -8.89 -14.54 44.82
CA ILE A 336 -9.07 -15.85 44.18
C ILE A 336 -10.07 -15.79 43.02
N ALA A 337 -11.19 -15.09 43.20
CA ALA A 337 -12.20 -14.93 42.14
C ALA A 337 -11.63 -14.21 40.91
N VAL A 338 -10.84 -13.14 41.11
CA VAL A 338 -10.17 -12.41 40.02
C VAL A 338 -9.15 -13.30 39.29
N ILE A 339 -8.39 -14.12 40.00
CA ILE A 339 -7.44 -15.06 39.39
C ILE A 339 -8.16 -16.14 38.56
N VAL A 340 -9.26 -16.71 39.07
CA VAL A 340 -10.03 -17.73 38.35
C VAL A 340 -10.69 -17.14 37.11
N VAL A 341 -11.37 -15.99 37.24
CA VAL A 341 -12.01 -15.31 36.10
C VAL A 341 -10.97 -14.86 35.07
N GLY A 342 -9.84 -14.31 35.51
CA GLY A 342 -8.72 -13.95 34.65
C GLY A 342 -8.14 -15.15 33.90
N SER A 343 -8.02 -16.30 34.56
CA SER A 343 -7.53 -17.55 33.95
C SER A 343 -8.50 -18.09 32.89
N VAL A 344 -9.81 -18.07 33.17
CA VAL A 344 -10.84 -18.51 32.24
C VAL A 344 -10.91 -17.58 31.01
N ILE A 345 -10.87 -16.26 31.21
CA ILE A 345 -10.80 -15.29 30.11
C ILE A 345 -9.52 -15.48 29.29
N GLY A 346 -8.38 -15.69 29.94
CA GLY A 346 -7.11 -15.99 29.28
C GLY A 346 -7.21 -17.23 28.38
N LEU A 347 -7.80 -18.31 28.87
CA LEU A 347 -8.02 -19.53 28.09
C LEU A 347 -8.97 -19.32 26.91
N VAL A 348 -10.04 -18.54 27.08
CA VAL A 348 -10.97 -18.16 26.00
C VAL A 348 -10.23 -17.39 24.88
N LEU A 349 -9.38 -16.43 25.24
CA LEU A 349 -8.58 -15.66 24.28
C LEU A 349 -7.58 -16.56 23.53
N VAL A 350 -6.95 -17.52 24.21
CA VAL A 350 -6.04 -18.49 23.58
C VAL A 350 -6.79 -19.43 22.63
N CYS A 351 -7.96 -19.97 23.03
CA CYS A 351 -8.75 -20.86 22.18
C CYS A 351 -9.26 -20.12 20.93
N SER A 352 -9.81 -18.93 21.11
CA SER A 352 -10.30 -18.10 19.99
C SER A 352 -9.17 -17.68 19.04
N GLY A 353 -8.00 -17.32 19.56
CA GLY A 353 -6.79 -17.07 18.75
C GLY A 353 -6.37 -18.28 17.91
N ASN A 354 -6.35 -19.48 18.51
CA ASN A 354 -6.02 -20.72 17.80
C ASN A 354 -7.05 -21.07 16.71
N ILE A 355 -8.35 -20.90 16.99
CA ILE A 355 -9.41 -21.09 16.00
C ILE A 355 -9.25 -20.11 14.84
N TYR A 356 -8.99 -18.83 15.13
CA TYR A 356 -8.75 -17.81 14.10
C TYR A 356 -7.56 -18.17 13.20
N VAL A 357 -6.43 -18.61 13.79
CA VAL A 357 -5.25 -19.06 13.03
C VAL A 357 -5.58 -20.30 12.19
N CYS A 358 -6.30 -21.28 12.73
CA CYS A 358 -6.72 -22.47 11.99
C CYS A 358 -7.63 -22.11 10.80
N PHE A 359 -8.60 -21.22 11.02
CA PHE A 359 -9.50 -20.74 9.97
C PHE A 359 -8.71 -20.02 8.86
N ARG A 360 -7.78 -19.13 9.23
CA ARG A 360 -6.89 -18.46 8.27
C ARG A 360 -6.05 -19.46 7.46
N LYS A 361 -5.43 -20.45 8.11
CA LYS A 361 -4.66 -21.51 7.45
C LYS A 361 -5.52 -22.34 6.49
N ARG A 362 -6.71 -22.75 6.92
CA ARG A 362 -7.66 -23.52 6.09
C ARG A 362 -8.11 -22.74 4.86
N LYS A 363 -8.43 -21.45 5.03
CA LYS A 363 -8.79 -20.54 3.92
C LYS A 363 -7.66 -20.43 2.90
N LEU A 364 -6.41 -20.29 3.35
CA LEU A 364 -5.22 -20.24 2.49
C LEU A 364 -5.01 -21.54 1.70
N ILE A 365 -5.17 -22.71 2.33
CA ILE A 365 -5.03 -24.02 1.65
C ILE A 365 -6.09 -24.17 0.55
N LEU A 366 -7.34 -23.78 0.84
CA LEU A 366 -8.43 -23.83 -0.14
C LEU A 366 -8.19 -22.89 -1.33
N MET A 367 -7.67 -21.68 -1.10
CA MET A 367 -7.31 -20.77 -2.20
C MET A 367 -6.20 -21.34 -3.09
N LYS A 368 -5.15 -21.92 -2.51
CA LYS A 368 -4.05 -22.53 -3.29
C LYS A 368 -4.55 -23.65 -4.19
N GLU A 369 -5.46 -24.48 -3.69
CA GLU A 369 -6.06 -25.57 -4.48
C GLU A 369 -6.97 -25.05 -5.59
N LYS A 370 -7.76 -24.01 -5.29
CA LYS A 370 -8.58 -23.32 -6.29
C LYS A 370 -7.70 -22.79 -7.43
N PHE A 371 -6.62 -22.09 -7.10
CA PHE A 371 -5.67 -21.60 -8.11
C PHE A 371 -4.99 -22.74 -8.87
N PHE A 372 -4.57 -23.79 -8.16
CA PHE A 372 -3.97 -24.96 -8.81
C PHE A 372 -4.91 -25.60 -9.85
N GLN A 373 -6.21 -25.67 -9.58
CA GLN A 373 -7.21 -26.18 -10.52
C GLN A 373 -7.47 -25.19 -11.67
N GLN A 374 -7.67 -23.90 -11.35
CA GLN A 374 -7.94 -22.86 -12.34
C GLN A 374 -6.79 -22.70 -13.34
N ASN A 375 -5.55 -22.81 -12.87
CA ASN A 375 -4.33 -22.70 -13.66
C ASN A 375 -3.95 -24.00 -14.41
N GLY A 376 -4.89 -24.94 -14.57
CA GLY A 376 -4.69 -26.15 -15.36
C GLY A 376 -3.77 -27.20 -14.71
N GLY A 377 -3.56 -27.16 -13.40
CA GLY A 377 -2.58 -28.03 -12.73
C GLY A 377 -2.88 -29.52 -12.80
N LEU A 378 -4.14 -29.93 -13.00
CA LEU A 378 -4.49 -31.32 -13.27
C LEU A 378 -4.03 -31.77 -14.66
N LEU A 379 -4.27 -30.94 -15.67
CA LEU A 379 -3.89 -31.20 -17.06
C LEU A 379 -2.36 -31.24 -17.20
N LEU A 380 -1.66 -30.29 -16.58
CA LEU A 380 -0.19 -30.28 -16.57
C LEU A 380 0.39 -31.51 -15.87
N LYS A 381 -0.21 -31.96 -14.74
CA LYS A 381 0.22 -33.19 -14.07
C LYS A 381 0.05 -34.44 -14.94
N GLN A 382 -1.05 -34.52 -15.70
CA GLN A 382 -1.27 -35.63 -16.64
C GLN A 382 -0.24 -35.59 -17.78
N GLN A 383 0.04 -34.42 -18.36
CA GLN A 383 1.05 -34.28 -19.41
C GLN A 383 2.46 -34.65 -18.91
N LEU A 384 2.84 -34.19 -17.72
CA LEU A 384 4.13 -34.54 -17.10
C LEU A 384 4.26 -36.05 -16.79
N ALA A 385 3.15 -36.73 -16.47
CA ALA A 385 3.16 -38.17 -16.24
C ALA A 385 3.30 -38.99 -17.54
N LEU A 386 2.88 -38.43 -18.68
CA LEU A 386 2.97 -39.09 -19.99
C LEU A 386 4.37 -38.95 -20.64
N TYR A 387 5.05 -37.82 -20.44
CA TYR A 387 6.35 -37.49 -21.05
C TYR A 387 7.58 -37.98 -20.24
N GLY A 388 7.46 -39.13 -19.56
CA GLY A 388 8.44 -39.66 -18.61
C GLY A 388 9.93 -39.39 -18.93
N ASP A 389 10.62 -38.84 -17.93
CA ASP A 389 12.07 -38.90 -17.67
C ASP A 389 13.06 -38.34 -18.72
N LYS A 390 12.74 -37.19 -19.34
CA LYS A 390 13.75 -36.29 -19.90
C LYS A 390 13.63 -34.91 -19.25
N GLU A 391 14.46 -34.65 -18.23
CA GLU A 391 14.63 -33.34 -17.54
C GLU A 391 13.32 -32.52 -17.40
N SER A 392 12.27 -33.18 -16.89
CA SER A 392 10.89 -32.69 -16.96
C SER A 392 10.66 -31.43 -16.12
N THR A 393 10.00 -30.44 -16.71
CA THR A 393 9.46 -29.24 -16.05
C THR A 393 8.77 -29.58 -14.72
N ARG A 394 9.29 -29.05 -13.60
CA ARG A 394 8.81 -29.36 -12.23
C ARG A 394 7.67 -28.43 -11.79
N ILE A 395 6.68 -28.97 -11.09
CA ILE A 395 5.67 -28.15 -10.38
C ILE A 395 6.20 -27.80 -8.99
N PHE A 396 6.49 -26.52 -8.76
CA PHE A 396 6.97 -25.98 -7.50
C PHE A 396 5.83 -25.55 -6.58
N LYS A 397 6.04 -25.66 -5.26
CA LYS A 397 5.13 -25.10 -4.26
C LYS A 397 5.44 -23.62 -4.01
N VAL A 398 4.44 -22.81 -3.70
CA VAL A 398 4.65 -21.37 -3.46
C VAL A 398 5.57 -21.12 -2.26
N ILE A 399 5.55 -22.01 -1.27
CA ILE A 399 6.40 -21.92 -0.07
C ILE A 399 7.88 -22.11 -0.43
N GLU A 400 8.17 -23.02 -1.36
CA GLU A 400 9.53 -23.29 -1.85
C GLU A 400 10.09 -22.07 -2.58
N LEU A 401 9.31 -21.48 -3.48
CA LEU A 401 9.75 -20.28 -4.22
C LEU A 401 9.86 -19.04 -3.32
N LYS A 402 9.00 -18.92 -2.31
CA LYS A 402 9.13 -17.86 -1.29
C LYS A 402 10.41 -18.02 -0.47
N ALA A 403 10.73 -19.23 -0.03
CA ALA A 403 11.98 -19.49 0.68
C ALA A 403 13.19 -19.18 -0.20
N ALA A 404 13.19 -19.68 -1.44
CA ALA A 404 14.27 -19.49 -2.41
C ALA A 404 14.59 -18.01 -2.70
N THR A 405 13.56 -17.15 -2.69
CA THR A 405 13.69 -15.71 -3.03
C THR A 405 13.77 -14.79 -1.81
N LYS A 406 13.86 -15.33 -0.59
CA LYS A 406 13.73 -14.55 0.67
C LYS A 406 12.45 -13.70 0.68
N ASN A 407 11.32 -14.33 0.39
CA ASN A 407 10.00 -13.72 0.24
C ASN A 407 9.94 -12.63 -0.84
N TYR A 408 10.52 -12.90 -2.02
CA TYR A 408 10.60 -11.96 -3.13
C TYR A 408 11.28 -10.62 -2.73
N SER A 409 12.39 -10.72 -2.00
CA SER A 409 13.17 -9.54 -1.57
C SER A 409 13.58 -8.68 -2.76
N LYS A 410 13.59 -7.35 -2.57
CA LYS A 410 14.05 -6.40 -3.60
C LYS A 410 15.52 -6.61 -3.98
N GLU A 411 16.34 -7.11 -3.05
CA GLU A 411 17.76 -7.42 -3.26
C GLU A 411 17.98 -8.56 -4.28
N ASN A 412 16.98 -9.43 -4.44
CA ASN A 412 17.04 -10.56 -5.35
C ASN A 412 16.47 -10.23 -6.74
N ILE A 413 16.12 -8.98 -7.04
CA ILE A 413 15.54 -8.62 -8.34
C ILE A 413 16.64 -8.64 -9.41
N LEU A 414 16.41 -9.44 -10.46
CA LEU A 414 17.26 -9.50 -11.65
C LEU A 414 16.78 -8.54 -12.74
N GLY A 415 15.46 -8.29 -12.80
CA GLY A 415 14.89 -7.39 -13.80
C GLY A 415 13.41 -7.10 -13.54
N LYS A 416 12.95 -5.96 -14.05
CA LYS A 416 11.54 -5.53 -14.00
C LYS A 416 11.10 -5.14 -15.42
N GLY A 417 10.05 -5.78 -15.92
CA GLY A 417 9.48 -5.48 -17.25
C GLY A 417 7.96 -5.33 -17.22
N GLY A 418 7.37 -5.24 -18.41
CA GLY A 418 5.92 -5.23 -18.61
C GLY A 418 5.25 -6.55 -18.23
N PHE A 419 5.96 -7.66 -18.36
CA PHE A 419 5.47 -9.01 -18.05
C PHE A 419 5.69 -9.45 -16.59
N GLY A 420 6.29 -8.61 -15.75
CA GLY A 420 6.51 -8.94 -14.34
C GLY A 420 7.87 -8.52 -13.78
N THR A 421 8.24 -9.17 -12.69
CA THR A 421 9.54 -9.03 -12.01
C THR A 421 10.21 -10.39 -11.96
N VAL A 422 11.49 -10.46 -12.32
CA VAL A 422 12.29 -11.67 -12.25
C VAL A 422 13.17 -11.61 -11.01
N TYR A 423 13.16 -12.67 -10.21
CA TYR A 423 13.91 -12.80 -8.98
C TYR A 423 14.95 -13.91 -9.07
N LYS A 424 16.16 -13.67 -8.56
CA LYS A 424 17.13 -14.70 -8.25
C LYS A 424 16.63 -15.52 -7.07
N GLY A 425 16.69 -16.84 -7.18
CA GLY A 425 16.36 -17.75 -6.10
C GLY A 425 17.36 -18.89 -5.98
N ILE A 426 17.47 -19.47 -4.79
CA ILE A 426 18.24 -20.68 -4.54
C ILE A 426 17.26 -21.76 -4.05
N ILE A 427 17.04 -22.79 -4.84
CA ILE A 427 16.12 -23.88 -4.50
C ILE A 427 16.84 -24.98 -3.68
N SER A 428 16.10 -25.98 -3.18
CA SER A 428 16.57 -26.92 -2.15
C SER A 428 17.79 -27.77 -2.52
N ASN A 429 18.08 -27.96 -3.80
CA ASN A 429 19.28 -28.63 -4.31
C ASN A 429 20.47 -27.68 -4.52
N GLN A 430 20.44 -26.48 -3.91
CA GLN A 430 21.42 -25.39 -4.08
C GLN A 430 21.52 -24.84 -5.52
N GLN A 431 20.62 -25.24 -6.42
CA GLN A 431 20.58 -24.70 -7.76
C GLN A 431 20.07 -23.26 -7.74
N ILE A 432 20.80 -22.37 -8.43
CA ILE A 432 20.39 -20.99 -8.64
C ILE A 432 19.40 -20.95 -9.81
N VAL A 433 18.28 -20.26 -9.61
CA VAL A 433 17.18 -20.17 -10.58
C VAL A 433 16.71 -18.73 -10.75
N ALA A 434 16.08 -18.44 -11.88
CA ALA A 434 15.37 -17.20 -12.12
C ALA A 434 13.86 -17.43 -12.02
N ILE A 435 13.17 -16.68 -11.16
CA ILE A 435 11.74 -16.85 -10.88
C ILE A 435 10.99 -15.60 -11.38
N LYS A 436 10.21 -15.76 -12.45
CA LYS A 436 9.37 -14.70 -13.02
C LYS A 436 8.03 -14.67 -12.28
N LYS A 437 7.71 -13.50 -11.72
CA LYS A 437 6.48 -13.21 -11.00
C LYS A 437 5.79 -12.00 -11.62
N SER A 438 4.58 -12.21 -12.13
CA SER A 438 3.80 -11.16 -12.78
C SER A 438 3.20 -10.17 -11.76
N LYS A 439 2.96 -8.92 -12.19
CA LYS A 439 2.64 -7.79 -11.28
C LYS A 439 1.14 -7.62 -10.99
N ILE A 440 0.25 -8.01 -11.91
CA ILE A 440 -1.20 -7.71 -11.86
C ILE A 440 -1.99 -8.92 -12.34
N SER A 441 -3.10 -9.27 -11.71
CA SER A 441 -4.01 -10.29 -12.22
C SER A 441 -4.78 -9.76 -13.44
N SER A 442 -4.35 -10.14 -14.66
CA SER A 442 -5.09 -9.90 -15.91
C SER A 442 -5.15 -11.19 -16.72
N GLN A 443 -6.27 -11.39 -17.44
CA GLN A 443 -6.47 -12.57 -18.30
C GLN A 443 -5.32 -12.76 -19.31
N SER A 444 -4.80 -11.66 -19.85
CA SER A 444 -3.66 -11.66 -20.77
C SER A 444 -2.37 -12.25 -20.17
N GLN A 445 -2.13 -12.11 -18.86
CA GLN A 445 -0.94 -12.69 -18.22
C GLN A 445 -1.07 -14.20 -18.01
N VAL A 446 -2.30 -14.70 -17.81
CA VAL A 446 -2.56 -16.15 -17.75
C VAL A 446 -2.34 -16.77 -19.13
N GLU A 447 -2.80 -16.11 -20.21
CA GLU A 447 -2.54 -16.56 -21.58
C GLU A 447 -1.03 -16.57 -21.92
N GLN A 448 -0.31 -15.52 -21.55
CA GLN A 448 1.16 -15.47 -21.70
C GLN A 448 1.84 -16.61 -20.95
N PHE A 449 1.43 -16.89 -19.71
CA PHE A 449 1.95 -18.03 -18.96
C PHE A 449 1.72 -19.36 -19.68
N ILE A 450 0.49 -19.60 -20.14
CA ILE A 450 0.14 -20.83 -20.87
C ILE A 450 1.00 -20.95 -22.14
N ASN A 451 1.13 -19.86 -22.90
CA ASN A 451 1.96 -19.82 -24.10
C ASN A 451 3.43 -20.15 -23.77
N GLU A 452 4.01 -19.54 -22.74
CA GLU A 452 5.40 -19.80 -22.36
C GLU A 452 5.63 -21.26 -21.96
N VAL A 453 4.74 -21.86 -21.17
CA VAL A 453 4.87 -23.28 -20.79
C VAL A 453 4.75 -24.17 -22.02
N VAL A 454 3.75 -23.96 -22.87
CA VAL A 454 3.53 -24.78 -24.07
C VAL A 454 4.69 -24.67 -25.06
N ILE A 455 5.23 -23.47 -25.27
CA ILE A 455 6.33 -23.23 -26.22
C ILE A 455 7.65 -23.76 -25.66
N LEU A 456 8.03 -23.40 -24.43
CA LEU A 456 9.32 -23.76 -23.86
C LEU A 456 9.44 -25.24 -23.51
N THR A 457 8.33 -25.96 -23.33
CA THR A 457 8.36 -27.43 -23.18
C THR A 457 8.66 -28.17 -24.49
N GLN A 458 8.49 -27.50 -25.64
CA GLN A 458 8.75 -28.08 -26.97
C GLN A 458 10.14 -27.70 -27.51
N ILE A 459 10.78 -26.68 -26.94
CA ILE A 459 12.10 -26.20 -27.37
C ILE A 459 13.21 -26.89 -26.58
N ASN A 460 14.20 -27.42 -27.29
CA ASN A 460 15.46 -27.86 -26.69
C ASN A 460 16.64 -27.32 -27.49
N HIS A 461 17.15 -26.15 -27.11
CA HIS A 461 18.25 -25.47 -27.80
C HIS A 461 19.21 -24.79 -26.82
N ARG A 462 20.52 -24.90 -27.05
CA ARG A 462 21.55 -24.37 -26.13
C ARG A 462 21.52 -22.85 -25.96
N ASN A 463 21.05 -22.14 -26.98
CA ASN A 463 20.93 -20.67 -27.02
C ASN A 463 19.48 -20.20 -26.76
N VAL A 464 18.67 -21.02 -26.09
CA VAL A 464 17.35 -20.64 -25.57
C VAL A 464 17.32 -20.91 -24.07
N VAL A 465 16.75 -20.00 -23.29
CA VAL A 465 16.64 -20.16 -21.83
C VAL A 465 15.72 -21.33 -21.50
N LYS A 466 16.23 -22.26 -20.69
CA LYS A 466 15.51 -23.46 -20.26
C LYS A 466 14.48 -23.16 -19.17
N LEU A 467 13.24 -23.59 -19.40
CA LEU A 467 12.19 -23.62 -18.39
C LEU A 467 12.39 -24.83 -17.47
N LEU A 468 12.66 -24.59 -16.19
CA LEU A 468 12.83 -25.63 -15.18
C LEU A 468 11.49 -26.05 -14.55
N GLY A 469 10.50 -25.16 -14.52
CA GLY A 469 9.23 -25.43 -13.86
C GLY A 469 8.29 -24.25 -13.75
N CYS A 470 7.18 -24.48 -13.06
CA CYS A 470 6.21 -23.45 -12.73
C CYS A 470 5.58 -23.66 -11.35
N CYS A 471 4.95 -22.62 -10.79
CA CYS A 471 4.10 -22.71 -9.61
C CYS A 471 2.69 -22.27 -9.95
N LEU A 472 1.71 -23.15 -9.69
CA LEU A 472 0.30 -22.95 -10.02
C LEU A 472 -0.56 -22.60 -8.79
N GLU A 473 0.03 -22.53 -7.59
CA GLU A 473 -0.66 -22.27 -6.31
C GLU A 473 -0.95 -20.77 -6.06
N THR A 474 -0.67 -19.91 -7.04
CA THR A 474 -0.84 -18.45 -6.99
C THR A 474 -1.89 -17.98 -7.99
N GLU A 475 -2.46 -16.80 -7.76
CA GLU A 475 -3.50 -16.24 -8.64
C GLU A 475 -3.04 -16.16 -10.11
N VAL A 476 -1.87 -15.58 -10.35
CA VAL A 476 -1.15 -15.72 -11.62
C VAL A 476 -0.01 -16.71 -11.39
N PRO A 477 0.12 -17.76 -12.23
CA PRO A 477 1.22 -18.71 -12.12
C PRO A 477 2.61 -18.06 -12.19
N LEU A 478 3.59 -18.72 -11.56
CA LEU A 478 5.00 -18.31 -11.59
C LEU A 478 5.79 -19.24 -12.50
N LEU A 479 6.80 -18.70 -13.19
CA LEU A 479 7.71 -19.47 -14.04
C LEU A 479 9.11 -19.51 -13.41
N VAL A 480 9.76 -20.66 -13.52
CA VAL A 480 11.09 -20.92 -12.97
C VAL A 480 12.01 -21.35 -14.11
N TYR A 481 13.06 -20.56 -14.36
CA TYR A 481 14.04 -20.79 -15.42
C TYR A 481 15.41 -21.08 -14.83
N GLU A 482 16.31 -21.58 -15.68
CA GLU A 482 17.73 -21.54 -15.39
C GLU A 482 18.19 -20.09 -15.13
N TYR A 483 19.14 -19.93 -14.22
CA TYR A 483 19.76 -18.63 -13.98
C TYR A 483 20.87 -18.38 -14.98
N VAL A 484 20.78 -17.25 -15.70
CA VAL A 484 21.78 -16.78 -16.65
C VAL A 484 22.52 -15.60 -16.00
N SER A 485 23.81 -15.76 -15.75
CA SER A 485 24.55 -15.03 -14.71
C SER A 485 25.02 -13.63 -15.08
N ASN A 486 25.30 -13.36 -16.36
CA ASN A 486 25.83 -12.07 -16.80
C ASN A 486 24.75 -11.05 -17.19
N GLY A 487 23.47 -11.33 -16.96
CA GLY A 487 22.38 -10.41 -17.27
C GLY A 487 22.03 -10.37 -18.76
N ASN A 488 21.46 -9.26 -19.22
CA ASN A 488 21.00 -9.09 -20.61
C ASN A 488 21.98 -8.28 -21.47
N LEU A 489 21.91 -8.49 -22.79
CA LEU A 489 22.79 -7.85 -23.77
C LEU A 489 22.62 -6.32 -23.79
N PHE A 490 21.42 -5.80 -23.57
CA PHE A 490 21.17 -4.35 -23.53
C PHE A 490 22.06 -3.63 -22.50
N GLU A 491 22.19 -4.17 -21.28
CA GLU A 491 23.06 -3.62 -20.23
C GLU A 491 24.55 -3.62 -20.63
N HIS A 492 25.01 -4.68 -21.32
CA HIS A 492 26.39 -4.79 -21.80
C HIS A 492 26.69 -3.86 -22.97
N ILE A 493 25.67 -3.49 -23.76
CA ILE A 493 25.83 -2.56 -24.88
C ILE A 493 25.80 -1.11 -24.38
N HIS A 494 24.91 -0.78 -23.44
CA HIS A 494 24.55 0.62 -23.16
C HIS A 494 24.89 1.13 -21.75
N GLU A 495 25.12 0.27 -20.75
CA GLU A 495 25.15 0.70 -19.33
C GLU A 495 26.45 0.38 -18.58
N LYS A 496 27.12 -0.75 -18.85
CA LYS A 496 28.18 -1.28 -17.97
C LYS A 496 29.60 -0.71 -18.15
N GLY A 497 29.77 0.40 -18.87
CA GLY A 497 31.07 1.09 -19.02
C GLY A 497 32.20 0.21 -19.57
N ASP A 498 33.46 0.66 -19.45
CA ASP A 498 34.62 -0.02 -20.06
C ASP A 498 34.96 -1.39 -19.46
N ALA A 499 34.54 -1.69 -18.23
CA ALA A 499 34.89 -2.93 -17.52
C ALA A 499 34.28 -4.21 -18.13
N THR A 500 33.29 -4.08 -19.00
CA THR A 500 32.59 -5.20 -19.66
C THR A 500 32.47 -4.98 -21.17
N TRP A 501 33.46 -4.30 -21.76
CA TRP A 501 33.49 -4.03 -23.19
C TRP A 501 33.41 -5.32 -24.02
N LEU A 502 32.38 -5.46 -24.86
CA LEU A 502 32.30 -6.55 -25.83
C LEU A 502 33.19 -6.25 -27.04
N SER A 503 34.22 -7.06 -27.27
CA SER A 503 35.01 -7.01 -28.49
C SER A 503 34.17 -7.35 -29.73
N TRP A 504 34.67 -6.97 -30.90
CA TRP A 504 34.07 -7.32 -32.20
C TRP A 504 33.83 -8.83 -32.34
N GLU A 505 34.78 -9.66 -31.91
CA GLU A 505 34.65 -11.11 -31.92
C GLU A 505 33.48 -11.60 -31.04
N ASN A 506 33.35 -11.05 -29.83
CA ASN A 506 32.24 -11.40 -28.94
C ASN A 506 30.90 -10.91 -29.51
N CYS A 507 30.85 -9.72 -30.11
CA CYS A 507 29.64 -9.21 -30.79
C CYS A 507 29.21 -10.13 -31.94
N LEU A 508 30.15 -10.53 -32.81
CA LEU A 508 29.88 -11.49 -33.88
C LEU A 508 29.40 -12.84 -33.34
N ARG A 509 30.04 -13.35 -32.29
CA ARG A 509 29.64 -14.61 -31.65
C ARG A 509 28.23 -14.54 -31.08
N ILE A 510 27.91 -13.50 -30.33
CA ILE A 510 26.58 -13.26 -29.75
C ILE A 510 25.52 -13.15 -30.85
N ALA A 511 25.78 -12.36 -31.89
CA ALA A 511 24.88 -12.24 -33.04
C ALA A 511 24.65 -13.58 -33.73
N THR A 512 25.71 -14.36 -33.96
CA THR A 512 25.64 -15.68 -34.60
C THR A 512 24.82 -16.66 -33.76
N GLU A 513 25.08 -16.73 -32.45
CA GLU A 513 24.38 -17.62 -31.52
C GLU A 513 22.89 -17.26 -31.39
N ALA A 514 22.56 -15.97 -31.31
CA ALA A 514 21.19 -15.50 -31.31
C ALA A 514 20.48 -15.79 -32.65
N ALA A 515 21.13 -15.55 -33.79
CA ALA A 515 20.57 -15.84 -35.10
C ALA A 515 20.28 -17.34 -35.28
N ASN A 516 21.21 -18.20 -34.85
CA ASN A 516 21.03 -19.66 -34.86
C ASN A 516 19.85 -20.10 -33.99
N ALA A 517 19.69 -19.50 -32.80
CA ALA A 517 18.53 -19.78 -31.94
C ALA A 517 17.21 -19.40 -32.60
N ILE A 518 17.12 -18.22 -33.21
CA ILE A 518 15.89 -17.74 -33.85
C ILE A 518 15.60 -18.58 -35.12
N ALA A 519 16.63 -18.91 -35.92
CA ALA A 519 16.49 -19.81 -37.06
C ALA A 519 15.95 -21.19 -36.66
N TYR A 520 16.40 -21.72 -35.50
CA TYR A 520 15.85 -22.94 -34.94
C TYR A 520 14.35 -22.81 -34.63
N LEU A 521 13.93 -21.71 -33.99
CA LEU A 521 12.51 -21.46 -33.68
C LEU A 521 11.64 -21.41 -34.95
N HIS A 522 12.13 -20.79 -36.02
CA HIS A 522 11.38 -20.61 -37.26
C HIS A 522 11.27 -21.88 -38.10
N SER A 523 12.28 -22.74 -38.10
CA SER A 523 12.38 -23.80 -39.13
C SER A 523 12.68 -25.21 -38.61
N ALA A 524 13.23 -25.36 -37.41
CA ALA A 524 13.69 -26.66 -36.89
C ALA A 524 12.93 -27.14 -35.64
N ALA A 525 12.14 -26.26 -35.01
CA ALA A 525 11.18 -26.65 -33.99
C ALA A 525 10.09 -27.56 -34.57
N SER A 526 9.46 -28.40 -33.72
CA SER A 526 8.38 -29.32 -34.14
C SER A 526 7.18 -28.60 -34.74
N ILE A 527 6.89 -27.40 -34.24
CA ILE A 527 5.93 -26.44 -34.79
C ILE A 527 6.68 -25.12 -34.90
N PRO A 528 6.65 -24.43 -36.04
CA PRO A 528 7.32 -23.13 -36.19
C PRO A 528 6.83 -22.12 -35.14
N ILE A 529 7.78 -21.40 -34.52
CA ILE A 529 7.52 -20.44 -33.44
C ILE A 529 8.05 -19.08 -33.87
N ILE A 530 7.16 -18.07 -33.91
CA ILE A 530 7.55 -16.66 -34.06
C ILE A 530 7.68 -16.06 -32.67
N HIS A 531 8.84 -15.50 -32.34
CA HIS A 531 9.13 -14.99 -31.00
C HIS A 531 8.39 -13.69 -30.69
N ARG A 532 8.36 -12.76 -31.67
CA ARG A 532 7.62 -11.48 -31.70
C ARG A 532 8.09 -10.36 -30.77
N ASP A 533 8.99 -10.66 -29.84
CA ASP A 533 9.63 -9.66 -28.97
C ASP A 533 11.16 -9.83 -28.91
N ILE A 534 11.79 -9.98 -30.08
CA ILE A 534 13.26 -10.00 -30.19
C ILE A 534 13.82 -8.60 -29.91
N LYS A 535 14.68 -8.50 -28.90
CA LYS A 535 15.37 -7.27 -28.50
C LYS A 535 16.58 -7.60 -27.63
N SER A 536 17.52 -6.68 -27.51
CA SER A 536 18.75 -6.89 -26.73
C SER A 536 18.50 -7.14 -25.23
N SER A 537 17.39 -6.65 -24.65
CA SER A 537 17.01 -6.97 -23.26
C SER A 537 16.47 -8.39 -23.06
N ASN A 538 16.05 -9.08 -24.14
CA ASN A 538 15.59 -10.47 -24.12
C ASN A 538 16.67 -11.47 -24.55
N ILE A 539 17.89 -11.00 -24.87
CA ILE A 539 19.06 -11.84 -25.13
C ILE A 539 19.93 -11.83 -23.87
N LEU A 540 19.95 -12.94 -23.13
CA LEU A 540 20.74 -13.09 -21.91
C LEU A 540 22.12 -13.66 -22.21
N LEU A 541 23.10 -13.33 -21.37
CA LEU A 541 24.48 -13.81 -21.49
C LEU A 541 24.88 -14.62 -20.25
N ASP A 542 25.43 -15.80 -20.43
CA ASP A 542 25.99 -16.60 -19.33
C ASP A 542 27.44 -16.19 -18.99
N ASP A 543 28.07 -16.88 -18.04
CA ASP A 543 29.45 -16.63 -17.59
C ASP A 543 30.49 -16.65 -18.73
N ASN A 544 30.22 -17.39 -19.81
CA ASN A 544 31.08 -17.49 -20.98
C ASN A 544 30.72 -16.48 -22.08
N PHE A 545 29.78 -15.58 -21.82
CA PHE A 545 29.14 -14.70 -22.82
C PHE A 545 28.49 -15.50 -23.96
N THR A 546 27.96 -16.68 -23.66
CA THR A 546 27.08 -17.41 -24.60
C THR A 546 25.68 -16.80 -24.54
N ALA A 547 25.12 -16.51 -25.71
CA ALA A 547 23.82 -15.86 -25.85
C ALA A 547 22.66 -16.86 -25.68
N LYS A 548 21.63 -16.45 -24.96
CA LYS A 548 20.38 -17.21 -24.77
C LYS A 548 19.15 -16.33 -24.97
N ILE A 549 18.26 -16.72 -25.89
CA ILE A 549 16.97 -16.06 -26.12
C ILE A 549 16.01 -16.37 -24.96
N SER A 550 15.30 -15.34 -24.49
CA SER A 550 14.36 -15.42 -23.37
C SER A 550 13.07 -14.64 -23.66
N ASP A 551 12.08 -14.80 -22.77
CA ASP A 551 10.79 -14.09 -22.77
C ASP A 551 9.82 -14.45 -23.92
N PHE A 552 9.33 -15.69 -23.90
CA PHE A 552 8.43 -16.26 -24.91
C PHE A 552 6.95 -15.90 -24.71
N GLY A 553 6.62 -14.95 -23.83
CA GLY A 553 5.23 -14.63 -23.47
C GLY A 553 4.40 -14.07 -24.64
N ALA A 554 5.04 -13.37 -25.57
CA ALA A 554 4.40 -12.81 -26.76
C ALA A 554 4.40 -13.76 -27.96
N SER A 555 5.12 -14.88 -27.87
CA SER A 555 5.42 -15.78 -28.97
C SER A 555 4.18 -16.54 -29.45
N ARG A 556 4.20 -16.99 -30.70
CA ARG A 556 3.08 -17.68 -31.35
C ARG A 556 3.57 -18.91 -32.10
N LEU A 557 2.81 -19.99 -31.95
CA LEU A 557 2.91 -21.19 -32.78
C LEU A 557 2.20 -20.90 -34.12
N VAL A 558 2.87 -21.21 -35.23
CA VAL A 558 2.32 -21.06 -36.57
C VAL A 558 1.83 -22.44 -37.05
N PRO A 559 0.53 -22.59 -37.41
CA PRO A 559 0.03 -23.83 -38.00
C PRO A 559 0.79 -24.19 -39.28
N ILE A 560 0.98 -25.50 -39.52
CA ILE A 560 1.79 -26.02 -40.64
C ILE A 560 1.31 -25.51 -42.02
N ASP A 561 0.00 -25.23 -42.16
CA ASP A 561 -0.63 -24.83 -43.42
C ASP A 561 -0.63 -23.30 -43.65
N GLN A 562 0.03 -22.51 -42.80
CA GLN A 562 0.00 -21.04 -42.87
C GLN A 562 1.41 -20.44 -42.77
N SER A 563 1.73 -19.51 -43.66
CA SER A 563 2.98 -18.73 -43.61
C SER A 563 2.84 -17.40 -42.86
N GLN A 564 1.60 -17.00 -42.56
CA GLN A 564 1.26 -15.75 -41.89
C GLN A 564 0.14 -15.95 -40.88
N VAL A 565 0.17 -15.16 -39.80
CA VAL A 565 -0.83 -15.18 -38.74
C VAL A 565 -1.41 -13.78 -38.56
N THR A 566 -2.71 -13.61 -38.80
CA THR A 566 -3.40 -12.35 -38.49
C THR A 566 -3.63 -12.26 -36.97
N THR A 567 -3.02 -11.27 -36.32
CA THR A 567 -3.11 -11.11 -34.85
C THR A 567 -2.96 -9.64 -34.45
N LEU A 568 -3.53 -9.25 -33.29
CA LEU A 568 -3.37 -7.91 -32.72
C LEU A 568 -1.89 -7.52 -32.69
N VAL A 569 -1.52 -6.25 -32.90
CA VAL A 569 -0.11 -5.86 -32.84
C VAL A 569 0.43 -5.95 -31.41
N GLN A 570 1.59 -6.61 -31.23
CA GLN A 570 2.32 -6.67 -29.97
C GLN A 570 3.82 -6.74 -30.25
N GLY A 571 4.62 -6.03 -29.46
CA GLY A 571 6.08 -6.00 -29.54
C GLY A 571 6.63 -4.74 -28.86
N THR A 572 7.94 -4.54 -28.92
CA THR A 572 8.59 -3.37 -28.30
C THR A 572 8.86 -2.27 -29.34
N PHE A 573 8.42 -1.04 -29.07
CA PHE A 573 8.71 0.12 -29.91
C PHE A 573 10.22 0.29 -30.13
N GLY A 574 10.62 0.59 -31.38
CA GLY A 574 12.02 0.61 -31.83
C GLY A 574 12.48 -0.70 -32.48
N TYR A 575 11.90 -1.84 -32.10
CA TYR A 575 12.19 -3.16 -32.70
C TYR A 575 11.04 -3.68 -33.59
N LEU A 576 9.86 -3.06 -33.47
CA LEU A 576 8.64 -3.54 -34.10
C LEU A 576 8.71 -3.42 -35.63
N ASP A 577 8.43 -4.53 -36.31
CA ASP A 577 8.35 -4.60 -37.77
C ASP A 577 7.28 -3.63 -38.31
N PRO A 578 7.64 -2.68 -39.20
CA PRO A 578 6.72 -1.71 -39.74
C PRO A 578 5.63 -2.33 -40.62
N GLU A 579 5.92 -3.43 -41.34
CA GLU A 579 4.92 -4.13 -42.16
C GLU A 579 3.90 -4.84 -41.28
N TYR A 580 4.35 -5.55 -40.25
CA TYR A 580 3.47 -6.16 -39.26
C TYR A 580 2.61 -5.11 -38.54
N PHE A 581 3.19 -3.97 -38.15
CA PHE A 581 2.47 -2.88 -37.51
C PHE A 581 1.34 -2.32 -38.38
N GLN A 582 1.55 -2.23 -39.70
CA GLN A 582 0.57 -1.67 -40.63
C GLN A 582 -0.48 -2.69 -41.08
N THR A 583 -0.08 -3.95 -41.27
CA THR A 583 -0.93 -4.98 -41.89
C THR A 583 -1.62 -5.91 -40.89
N ASN A 584 -1.13 -5.97 -39.64
CA ASN A 584 -1.47 -7.00 -38.64
C ASN A 584 -1.11 -8.44 -39.06
N HIS A 585 -0.32 -8.63 -40.12
CA HIS A 585 0.15 -9.93 -40.57
C HIS A 585 1.51 -10.23 -39.94
N LEU A 586 1.52 -11.18 -39.00
CA LEU A 586 2.73 -11.65 -38.36
C LEU A 586 3.37 -12.76 -39.20
N THR A 587 4.66 -12.63 -39.49
CA THR A 587 5.46 -13.63 -40.20
C THR A 587 6.79 -13.86 -39.49
N ASP A 588 7.54 -14.90 -39.86
CA ASP A 588 8.91 -15.13 -39.39
C ASP A 588 9.84 -13.93 -39.74
N LYS A 589 9.53 -13.22 -40.83
CA LYS A 589 10.22 -12.00 -41.26
C LYS A 589 10.07 -10.82 -40.28
N SER A 590 9.07 -10.85 -39.41
CA SER A 590 8.93 -9.83 -38.36
C SER A 590 10.03 -9.96 -37.30
N ASP A 591 10.41 -11.18 -36.93
CA ASP A 591 11.56 -11.41 -36.04
C ASP A 591 12.89 -11.05 -36.73
N VAL A 592 13.00 -11.24 -38.05
CA VAL A 592 14.18 -10.84 -38.83
C VAL A 592 14.40 -9.33 -38.73
N TYR A 593 13.34 -8.53 -38.87
CA TYR A 593 13.43 -7.07 -38.72
C TYR A 593 13.90 -6.69 -37.31
N SER A 594 13.26 -7.24 -36.27
CA SER A 594 13.63 -6.98 -34.89
C SER A 594 15.07 -7.38 -34.58
N PHE A 595 15.54 -8.50 -35.14
CA PHE A 595 16.94 -8.92 -35.04
C PHE A 595 17.88 -7.97 -35.80
N GLY A 596 17.48 -7.43 -36.96
CA GLY A 596 18.20 -6.38 -37.67
C GLY A 596 18.50 -5.17 -36.79
N VAL A 597 17.53 -4.74 -35.97
CA VAL A 597 17.73 -3.66 -34.98
C VAL A 597 18.75 -4.05 -33.90
N VAL A 598 18.73 -5.30 -33.43
CA VAL A 598 19.76 -5.81 -32.48
C VAL A 598 21.16 -5.78 -33.11
N LEU A 599 21.30 -6.10 -34.40
CA LEU A 599 22.57 -5.98 -35.12
C LEU A 599 23.05 -4.52 -35.15
N LEU A 600 22.13 -3.55 -35.33
CA LEU A 600 22.49 -2.13 -35.28
C LEU A 600 22.93 -1.68 -33.88
N GLU A 601 22.26 -2.12 -32.83
CA GLU A 601 22.68 -1.85 -31.45
C GLU A 601 24.09 -2.39 -31.19
N LEU A 602 24.38 -3.60 -31.65
CA LEU A 602 25.70 -4.20 -31.54
C LEU A 602 26.76 -3.38 -32.28
N LEU A 603 26.49 -3.00 -33.54
CA LEU A 603 27.43 -2.31 -34.42
C LEU A 603 27.72 -0.86 -33.99
N THR A 604 26.69 -0.15 -33.51
CA THR A 604 26.75 1.30 -33.27
C THR A 604 26.81 1.68 -31.80
N ARG A 605 26.49 0.76 -30.88
CA ARG A 605 26.31 1.01 -29.45
C ARG A 605 25.29 2.10 -29.12
N ARG A 606 24.35 2.36 -30.02
CA ARG A 606 23.27 3.34 -29.83
C ARG A 606 21.97 2.63 -29.47
N LYS A 607 21.16 3.28 -28.63
CA LYS A 607 19.83 2.78 -28.26
C LYS A 607 18.89 2.81 -29.48
N PRO A 608 17.90 1.89 -29.57
CA PRO A 608 16.95 1.84 -30.69
C PRO A 608 16.11 3.11 -30.87
N LEU A 609 15.79 3.79 -29.77
CA LEU A 609 15.11 5.08 -29.76
C LEU A 609 16.12 6.17 -29.41
N LEU A 610 16.26 7.17 -30.28
CA LEU A 610 17.19 8.29 -30.13
C LEU A 610 16.45 9.49 -29.53
N TRP A 611 16.38 9.59 -28.20
CA TRP A 611 15.83 10.78 -27.53
C TRP A 611 16.91 11.82 -27.26
N GLY A 612 16.64 13.09 -27.60
CA GLY A 612 17.45 14.24 -27.16
C GLY A 612 18.71 14.55 -27.98
N THR A 613 18.89 13.96 -29.16
CA THR A 613 20.08 14.22 -30.03
C THR A 613 19.90 15.37 -31.02
N GLY A 614 18.80 16.15 -30.94
CA GLY A 614 18.56 17.31 -31.81
C GLY A 614 18.24 16.99 -33.28
N VAL A 615 18.35 15.72 -33.67
CA VAL A 615 17.73 15.15 -34.88
C VAL A 615 16.30 14.79 -34.47
N GLU A 616 15.31 15.29 -35.20
CA GLU A 616 13.87 15.00 -35.01
C GLU A 616 13.66 13.55 -34.53
N ASP A 617 12.96 13.38 -33.40
CA ASP A 617 12.73 12.13 -32.66
C ASP A 617 12.86 10.85 -33.51
N GLY A 618 14.09 10.30 -33.59
CA GLY A 618 14.47 9.35 -34.63
C GLY A 618 14.55 7.89 -34.16
N ASN A 619 14.13 6.97 -35.03
CA ASN A 619 14.38 5.53 -34.90
C ASN A 619 15.80 5.20 -35.41
N LEU A 620 16.59 4.43 -34.64
CA LEU A 620 17.95 3.99 -35.02
C LEU A 620 17.97 3.30 -36.39
N ALA A 621 16.96 2.49 -36.70
CA ALA A 621 16.87 1.81 -38.00
C ALA A 621 16.76 2.81 -39.16
N ALA A 622 15.93 3.86 -39.01
CA ALA A 622 15.78 4.89 -40.02
C ALA A 622 17.05 5.72 -40.20
N TYR A 623 17.70 6.09 -39.07
CA TYR A 623 18.97 6.81 -39.08
C TYR A 623 20.08 6.01 -39.78
N PHE A 624 20.21 4.72 -39.46
CA PHE A 624 21.17 3.82 -40.10
C PHE A 624 20.94 3.71 -41.62
N LEU A 625 19.70 3.45 -42.05
CA LEU A 625 19.37 3.35 -43.48
C LEU A 625 19.66 4.66 -44.22
N HIS A 626 19.44 5.81 -43.58
CA HIS A 626 19.82 7.12 -44.15
C HIS A 626 21.35 7.26 -44.29
N SER A 627 22.12 6.94 -43.25
CA SER A 627 23.59 7.00 -43.29
C SER A 627 24.19 6.06 -44.32
N VAL A 628 23.68 4.82 -44.46
CA VAL A 628 24.16 3.87 -45.47
C VAL A 628 23.90 4.39 -46.89
N ARG A 629 22.70 4.93 -47.17
CA ARG A 629 22.37 5.53 -48.48
C ARG A 629 23.26 6.71 -48.86
N ASN A 630 23.74 7.47 -47.86
CA ASN A 630 24.64 8.60 -48.07
C ASN A 630 26.13 8.21 -48.03
N ASN A 631 26.47 6.91 -48.02
CA ASN A 631 27.85 6.40 -47.89
C ASN A 631 28.57 6.82 -46.58
N GLN A 632 27.82 7.04 -45.50
CA GLN A 632 28.30 7.49 -44.19
C GLN A 632 28.31 6.36 -43.13
N LEU A 633 28.49 5.11 -43.56
CA LEU A 633 28.47 3.95 -42.64
C LEU A 633 29.50 4.08 -41.51
N PHE A 634 30.72 4.49 -41.82
CA PHE A 634 31.81 4.53 -40.83
C PHE A 634 31.69 5.68 -39.82
N ASP A 635 30.79 6.63 -40.07
CA ASP A 635 30.48 7.73 -39.13
C ASP A 635 29.59 7.26 -37.97
N ILE A 636 28.93 6.12 -38.14
CA ILE A 636 27.97 5.58 -37.17
C ILE A 636 28.42 4.27 -36.52
N VAL A 637 29.39 3.58 -37.11
CA VAL A 637 30.04 2.40 -36.52
C VAL A 637 30.84 2.81 -35.29
N GLU A 638 30.79 1.98 -34.24
CA GLU A 638 31.59 2.20 -33.03
C GLU A 638 33.10 2.29 -33.35
N PRO A 639 33.77 3.42 -33.01
CA PRO A 639 35.17 3.66 -33.33
C PRO A 639 36.15 2.55 -32.93
N ARG A 640 35.89 1.82 -31.84
CA ARG A 640 36.76 0.70 -31.43
C ARG A 640 36.73 -0.46 -32.42
N PHE A 641 35.59 -0.74 -33.05
CA PHE A 641 35.48 -1.82 -34.03
C PHE A 641 36.24 -1.54 -35.33
N ILE A 642 36.46 -0.26 -35.67
CA ILE A 642 37.30 0.12 -36.81
C ILE A 642 38.76 -0.37 -36.62
N LYS A 643 39.19 -0.55 -35.36
CA LYS A 643 40.52 -1.07 -35.02
C LYS A 643 40.56 -2.60 -34.90
N GLU A 644 39.44 -3.23 -34.53
CA GLU A 644 39.36 -4.67 -34.25
C GLU A 644 38.90 -5.51 -35.45
N ALA A 645 38.19 -4.91 -36.40
CA ALA A 645 37.58 -5.58 -37.54
C ALA A 645 38.11 -5.04 -38.86
N THR A 646 38.12 -5.90 -39.90
CA THR A 646 38.41 -5.41 -41.25
C THR A 646 37.25 -4.58 -41.79
N GLN A 647 37.55 -3.57 -42.61
CA GLN A 647 36.54 -2.77 -43.32
C GLN A 647 35.51 -3.64 -44.04
N LYS A 648 35.98 -4.73 -44.68
CA LYS A 648 35.14 -5.69 -45.38
C LYS A 648 34.16 -6.40 -44.45
N GLN A 649 34.60 -6.82 -43.25
CA GLN A 649 33.71 -7.42 -42.26
C GLN A 649 32.64 -6.44 -41.79
N LEU A 650 33.01 -5.19 -41.49
CA LEU A 650 32.07 -4.16 -41.06
C LEU A 650 31.05 -3.83 -42.15
N THR A 651 31.49 -3.68 -43.41
CA THR A 651 30.59 -3.44 -44.55
C THR A 651 29.65 -4.62 -44.78
N MET A 652 30.13 -5.86 -44.70
CA MET A 652 29.28 -7.04 -44.86
C MET A 652 28.25 -7.17 -43.73
N PHE A 653 28.66 -6.94 -42.47
CA PHE A 653 27.75 -6.97 -41.33
C PHE A 653 26.67 -5.88 -41.44
N ALA A 654 27.06 -4.67 -41.84
CA ALA A 654 26.14 -3.57 -42.08
C ALA A 654 25.15 -3.86 -43.22
N LYS A 655 25.63 -4.46 -44.32
CA LYS A 655 24.78 -4.86 -45.44
C LYS A 655 23.75 -5.93 -45.03
N LEU A 656 24.16 -6.89 -44.22
CA LEU A 656 23.24 -7.89 -43.67
C LEU A 656 22.16 -7.23 -42.80
N ALA A 657 22.55 -6.29 -41.92
CA ALA A 657 21.60 -5.54 -41.11
C ALA A 657 20.64 -4.69 -41.97
N GLU A 658 21.14 -4.05 -43.04
CA GLU A 658 20.31 -3.32 -44.02
C GLU A 658 19.27 -4.23 -44.66
N GLN A 659 19.65 -5.42 -45.12
CA GLN A 659 18.73 -6.39 -45.71
C GLN A 659 17.65 -6.85 -44.73
N CYS A 660 18.01 -7.13 -43.47
CA CYS A 660 17.05 -7.46 -42.42
C CYS A 660 16.04 -6.34 -42.16
N LEU A 661 16.42 -5.07 -42.36
CA LEU A 661 15.59 -3.88 -42.10
C LEU A 661 14.76 -3.43 -43.31
N SER A 662 14.70 -4.23 -44.38
CA SER A 662 13.84 -3.94 -45.54
C SER A 662 12.38 -3.73 -45.11
N VAL A 663 11.72 -2.71 -45.65
CA VAL A 663 10.33 -2.38 -45.28
C VAL A 663 9.39 -3.54 -45.61
N LYS A 664 9.57 -4.15 -46.79
CA LYS A 664 8.84 -5.35 -47.21
C LYS A 664 9.51 -6.60 -46.65
N GLY A 665 8.73 -7.47 -46.01
CA GLY A 665 9.21 -8.73 -45.42
C GLY A 665 9.71 -9.74 -46.46
N GLU A 666 9.15 -9.72 -47.68
CA GLU A 666 9.59 -10.58 -48.79
C GLU A 666 11.05 -10.33 -49.21
N ASP A 667 11.53 -9.09 -49.07
CA ASP A 667 12.90 -8.69 -49.41
C ASP A 667 13.91 -9.02 -48.30
N ARG A 668 13.43 -9.34 -47.09
CA ARG A 668 14.29 -9.71 -45.97
C ARG A 668 14.80 -11.14 -46.16
N PRO A 669 16.04 -11.47 -45.75
CA PRO A 669 16.50 -12.86 -45.71
C PRO A 669 15.71 -13.67 -44.67
N SER A 670 15.78 -15.00 -44.75
CA SER A 670 15.35 -15.89 -43.65
C SER A 670 16.38 -15.87 -42.52
N MET A 671 15.97 -16.16 -41.28
CA MET A 671 16.93 -16.23 -40.17
C MET A 671 18.02 -17.30 -40.36
N LYS A 672 17.74 -18.34 -41.16
CA LYS A 672 18.72 -19.35 -41.56
C LYS A 672 19.82 -18.78 -42.46
N GLU A 673 19.45 -17.92 -43.41
CA GLU A 673 20.41 -17.20 -44.26
C GLU A 673 21.21 -16.18 -43.44
N VAL A 674 20.54 -15.44 -42.56
CA VAL A 674 21.20 -14.49 -41.63
C VAL A 674 22.25 -15.20 -40.77
N ALA A 675 21.89 -16.34 -40.16
CA ALA A 675 22.81 -17.11 -39.34
C ALA A 675 24.03 -17.61 -40.15
N LYS A 676 23.79 -18.10 -41.37
CA LYS A 676 24.85 -18.55 -42.28
C LYS A 676 25.81 -17.42 -42.64
N GLU A 677 25.31 -16.24 -43.00
CA GLU A 677 26.15 -15.09 -43.34
C GLU A 677 27.00 -14.61 -42.15
N LEU A 678 26.44 -14.64 -40.93
CA LEU A 678 27.18 -14.34 -39.71
C LEU A 678 28.29 -15.36 -39.42
N GLU A 679 28.04 -16.66 -39.66
CA GLU A 679 29.07 -17.70 -39.55
C GLU A 679 30.21 -17.52 -40.57
N GLU A 680 29.89 -17.12 -41.80
CA GLU A 680 30.89 -16.81 -42.84
C GLU A 680 31.76 -15.58 -42.47
N LEU A 681 31.22 -14.64 -41.69
CA LEU A 681 31.98 -13.49 -41.17
C LEU A 681 32.95 -13.87 -40.05
N LYS A 682 32.61 -14.89 -39.27
CA LYS A 682 33.42 -15.40 -38.16
C LYS A 682 34.64 -16.19 -38.62
N THR A 683 34.58 -16.86 -39.77
CA THR A 683 35.62 -17.81 -40.23
C THR A 683 36.77 -17.18 -41.02
N LYS A 684 36.75 -15.88 -41.32
CA LYS A 684 37.83 -15.17 -42.03
C LYS A 684 38.82 -14.55 -41.02
N PRO A 685 40.06 -15.07 -40.89
CA PRO A 685 41.02 -14.56 -39.91
C PRO A 685 41.53 -13.16 -40.26
N VAL A 686 41.70 -12.33 -39.23
CA VAL A 686 42.36 -11.02 -39.29
C VAL A 686 43.87 -11.24 -39.18
N ASN A 687 44.61 -11.08 -40.28
CA ASN A 687 46.07 -10.98 -40.23
C ASN A 687 46.46 -9.56 -39.79
N HIS A 688 46.81 -9.36 -38.52
CA HIS A 688 47.55 -8.16 -38.10
C HIS A 688 49.06 -8.42 -38.25
N PRO A 689 49.82 -7.55 -38.96
CA PRO A 689 51.28 -7.52 -38.85
C PRO A 689 51.65 -7.04 -37.44
N ARG A 690 52.40 -7.85 -36.70
CA ARG A 690 52.91 -7.51 -35.38
C ARG A 690 54.07 -6.52 -35.58
N ALA A 691 53.86 -5.24 -35.29
CA ALA A 691 54.96 -4.30 -35.15
C ALA A 691 55.70 -4.61 -33.83
N GLU A 692 56.94 -5.07 -33.95
CA GLU A 692 57.90 -5.13 -32.85
C GLU A 692 58.24 -3.71 -32.43
N LEU A 693 57.99 -3.39 -31.16
CA LEU A 693 58.51 -2.18 -30.50
C LEU A 693 59.64 -2.64 -29.58
N ASP A 694 60.85 -2.38 -30.06
CA ASP A 694 62.11 -2.50 -29.37
C ASP A 694 62.18 -1.37 -28.31
N CYS A 695 62.44 -1.73 -27.05
CA CYS A 695 62.62 -0.76 -25.96
C CYS A 695 64.06 -0.84 -25.48
N ASP A 696 64.87 0.12 -25.92
CA ASP A 696 66.23 0.37 -25.42
C ASP A 696 66.16 1.26 -24.16
N GLU A 697 66.93 0.89 -23.13
CA GLU A 697 66.97 1.55 -21.82
C GLU A 697 67.86 2.80 -21.81
N ASN A 698 67.52 3.73 -20.92
CA ASN A 698 68.32 4.85 -20.36
C ASN A 698 68.15 6.26 -20.95
N ARG A 699 67.30 7.09 -20.30
CA ARG A 699 67.76 8.19 -19.40
C ARG A 699 66.60 9.06 -18.84
N ILE A 700 66.32 8.84 -17.55
CA ILE A 700 66.18 9.82 -16.43
C ILE A 700 65.38 11.13 -16.65
N LEU A 701 64.13 11.08 -16.15
CA LEU A 701 63.50 11.90 -15.08
C LEU A 701 63.38 13.44 -15.20
N SER A 702 62.14 13.92 -15.30
CA SER A 702 61.55 14.80 -14.26
C SER A 702 60.01 14.81 -14.28
N ASN A 703 59.47 14.34 -13.15
CA ASN A 703 58.16 14.55 -12.49
C ASN A 703 57.00 15.25 -13.23
N GLU A 704 55.87 14.56 -13.35
CA GLU A 704 54.65 14.81 -12.54
C GLU A 704 53.55 13.74 -12.78
N LEU A 705 52.78 13.44 -11.72
CA LEU A 705 51.63 12.52 -11.59
C LEU A 705 51.85 10.98 -11.65
N LYS A 706 52.01 10.41 -10.45
CA LYS A 706 51.84 8.97 -10.15
C LYS A 706 50.37 8.60 -9.95
N GLY A 707 49.98 7.44 -10.47
CA GLY A 707 49.26 6.46 -9.66
C GLY A 707 48.14 5.68 -10.35
N LEU A 708 48.47 4.62 -11.10
CA LEU A 708 47.62 3.42 -11.24
C LEU A 708 48.47 2.16 -11.48
N CYS A 709 48.02 1.08 -10.84
CA CYS A 709 48.27 -0.35 -11.10
C CYS A 709 49.61 -0.99 -10.71
N ASN A 710 49.51 -1.83 -9.65
CA ASN A 710 50.41 -2.95 -9.36
C ASN A 710 49.56 -4.19 -9.08
N VAL A 711 49.43 -5.13 -10.05
CA VAL A 711 49.35 -6.60 -9.83
C VAL A 711 49.75 -7.31 -11.14
N PRO A 712 50.61 -8.36 -11.14
CA PRO A 712 51.13 -9.00 -12.35
C PRO A 712 50.36 -10.27 -12.79
N CYS A 713 50.35 -10.51 -14.10
CA CYS A 713 49.90 -11.76 -14.75
C CYS A 713 50.94 -12.89 -14.63
N ARG A 714 50.48 -14.13 -14.43
CA ARG A 714 51.26 -15.37 -14.68
C ARG A 714 50.50 -16.30 -15.65
N LYS A 715 51.22 -16.80 -16.67
CA LYS A 715 50.84 -17.93 -17.53
C LYS A 715 51.20 -19.26 -16.85
N GLY A 716 50.43 -20.32 -17.14
CA GLY A 716 50.39 -21.56 -16.37
C GLY A 716 51.24 -22.73 -16.86
N SER A 717 51.06 -23.87 -16.16
CA SER A 717 51.32 -25.23 -16.63
C SER A 717 50.57 -26.23 -15.73
N GLU A 718 50.19 -27.36 -16.32
CA GLU A 718 49.43 -28.49 -15.75
C GLU A 718 50.09 -29.14 -14.52
N ALA A 719 49.30 -29.64 -13.57
CA ALA A 719 49.46 -30.95 -12.90
C ALA A 719 48.36 -31.21 -11.84
N SER A 720 47.96 -32.48 -11.77
CA SER A 720 46.87 -33.09 -11.01
C SER A 720 46.99 -33.12 -9.47
N ARG A 721 45.88 -33.50 -8.82
CA ARG A 721 45.65 -34.08 -7.46
C ARG A 721 45.06 -33.10 -6.43
N LEU A 722 43.77 -33.21 -6.08
CA LEU A 722 43.11 -34.10 -5.10
C LEU A 722 43.17 -33.60 -3.63
N PHE A 723 41.95 -33.42 -3.10
CA PHE A 723 41.48 -33.49 -1.70
C PHE A 723 41.39 -32.24 -0.79
N THR A 724 40.12 -31.98 -0.41
CA THR A 724 39.54 -31.59 0.92
C THR A 724 39.93 -30.25 1.53
N MET A 725 39.00 -29.29 1.66
CA MET A 725 37.91 -29.19 2.65
C MET A 725 38.33 -29.30 4.12
N GLU A 726 38.02 -28.20 4.82
CA GLU A 726 37.82 -28.01 6.25
C GLU A 726 39.03 -27.74 7.15
N LYS A 727 39.08 -26.48 7.61
CA LYS A 727 39.12 -26.00 9.00
C LYS A 727 39.79 -24.62 9.01
N ASP A 728 39.35 -23.58 9.70
CA ASP A 728 38.25 -23.28 10.62
C ASP A 728 38.19 -21.74 10.61
N ILE A 729 37.02 -21.09 10.63
CA ILE A 729 36.37 -20.56 11.85
C ILE A 729 37.35 -19.83 12.77
N ILE A 730 36.97 -18.60 13.15
CA ILE A 730 37.67 -17.59 13.97
C ILE A 730 38.34 -16.51 13.12
N LEU A 731 37.59 -15.44 12.84
CA LEU A 731 38.04 -14.04 12.91
C LEU A 731 36.80 -13.12 12.80
N GLU A 732 35.82 -13.33 13.69
CA GLU A 732 34.99 -12.23 14.19
C GLU A 732 35.48 -11.94 15.62
N MET A 733 35.37 -10.68 16.01
CA MET A 733 35.80 -10.08 17.29
C MET A 733 37.26 -9.65 17.35
N SER A 734 37.54 -8.40 16.94
CA SER A 734 38.19 -7.40 17.82
C SER A 734 38.51 -6.09 17.08
N SER A 735 37.76 -5.04 17.39
CA SER A 735 38.38 -3.76 17.68
C SER A 735 37.52 -2.94 18.66
N PRO A 736 38.15 -2.18 19.57
CA PRO A 736 37.60 -1.92 20.89
C PRO A 736 37.26 -0.44 21.13
N ARG A 737 36.04 -0.17 21.61
CA ARG A 737 35.68 0.58 22.83
C ARG A 737 34.22 0.99 22.79
#